data_AF-A0AAV7E374-F1
#
_entry.id   AF-A0AAV7E374-F1
#
_cell.length_a   1.000
_cell.length_b   1.000
_cell.length_c   1.000
_cell.angle_alpha   90.00
_cell.angle_beta   90.00
_cell.angle_gamma   90.00
#
_symmetry.space_group_name_H-M   'P 1'
#
loop_
_entity.id
_entity.type
_entity.pdbx_description
1 polymer ?
#
loop_
_entity_poly.entity_id
_entity_poly.type
_entity_poly.pdbx_seq_one_letter_code
_entity_poly.pdbx_strand_id
1 'polypeptide(L)'
;MSVTQSDAAHNEYYMLHATHNESESAQESKGSHTLEVYIVNLSSPMGVIATRGLGALGVKLVIEMETAYNRKPGGTTNHARQEIFPLHPASSIYSYDLRQKEIPKSYSFLLLSAPSRTFFPSFPSVIPFSELRVCVGSSYNSCCHFYIPGALFAGIVASAVGFWLRSTLVPANRESKILLPVLLLSCCSGFRNFGSLFTPFQPFKINKSGSLSAMACEIPLNLSNGLAQTQPDPKRSYQVVVAATKSMGIGKDGKLPWRLPSDLKFFKEVTLTTSDPVKKNAVIMGRKTWESIPLEHRPLAGRLNVVLTRSGSFDIATAENVVISGSMNSALQLLAASPYSLSIENVFVIGGGQILREALNAPGCDAIHITEIETDIECDTFIPFIDLSHYQPWYSSFPLVENSIRFSFVTYVRVQKPTEGPLATTNGLEISNKLGSLNNSVESFSFLPKMIFERHGEYMYLRLVQDIIGSGIQKEDRTGTGTLSKFGCQMRFNLRKSFPLLTTKKVFWRGVVEELLWFISGSTNAKILQDKGIHIWDGNASRDYLDSIGLTDREEGDLGPVYGFQWRHFGASYTNMHADYTGKGFDQLLDVIHKIRSNPDDRRIVLSAWNPSDLKTMALPPCHMFAQFYVAHGELSCQMYQRSADMGLGVPFNIASYALLTCMVAHVCDLTPGDFIHVLGDAHVYRTHVKPLQEQLQKLPKPFPILKISPQKKDIDSFVADDFTLWSFYLPINVLEVLTS
;
A
#
# COMPACT_ATOMS: atom_id res chain seq x y z
N MET A 1 39.88 -38.47 26.94
CA MET A 1 39.12 -37.92 28.09
C MET A 1 38.09 -36.97 27.49
N SER A 2 36.76 -37.22 27.51
CA SER A 2 35.84 -37.36 28.66
C SER A 2 35.82 -36.06 29.49
N VAL A 3 34.72 -35.35 29.75
CA VAL A 3 33.28 -35.68 29.99
C VAL A 3 32.46 -34.44 29.54
N THR A 4 31.54 -34.46 28.55
CA THR A 4 30.07 -34.76 28.55
C THR A 4 29.16 -33.95 29.50
N GLN A 5 27.96 -33.57 29.00
CA GLN A 5 26.77 -33.00 29.71
C GLN A 5 26.87 -31.55 30.26
N SER A 6 25.78 -30.77 30.39
CA SER A 6 24.43 -30.78 29.76
C SER A 6 23.64 -29.49 30.08
N ASP A 7 22.67 -29.16 29.23
CA ASP A 7 21.40 -28.44 29.44
C ASP A 7 21.22 -27.45 30.62
N ALA A 8 20.90 -26.19 30.30
CA ALA A 8 19.70 -25.47 30.79
C ALA A 8 19.52 -24.13 30.05
N ALA A 9 18.32 -23.57 30.04
CA ALA A 9 18.00 -22.27 29.44
C ALA A 9 17.47 -21.28 30.48
N HIS A 10 17.68 -19.98 30.26
CA HIS A 10 16.69 -18.94 30.60
C HIS A 10 16.90 -17.68 29.75
N ASN A 11 15.80 -16.97 29.46
CA ASN A 11 15.81 -15.59 28.96
C ASN A 11 15.92 -14.64 30.15
N GLU A 12 16.63 -13.51 29.99
CA GLU A 12 16.37 -12.35 30.84
C GLU A 12 16.61 -11.03 30.06
N TYR A 13 15.69 -10.07 30.25
CA TYR A 13 15.73 -8.75 29.61
C TYR A 13 16.40 -7.75 30.56
N TYR A 14 17.45 -7.08 30.10
CA TYR A 14 18.07 -5.99 30.87
C TYR A 14 17.29 -4.68 30.70
N MET A 15 16.48 -4.33 31.70
CA MET A 15 16.01 -2.97 31.94
C MET A 15 16.94 -2.29 32.96
N LEU A 16 17.62 -1.22 32.56
CA LEU A 16 18.49 -0.45 33.46
C LEU A 16 17.67 0.56 34.26
N HIS A 17 17.57 0.33 35.58
CA HIS A 17 17.17 1.37 36.53
C HIS A 17 18.33 2.35 36.78
N ALA A 18 18.06 3.65 36.66
CA ALA A 18 18.86 4.69 37.28
C ALA A 18 18.32 4.96 38.70
N THR A 19 19.22 5.26 39.65
CA THR A 19 18.90 5.39 41.09
C THR A 19 18.58 6.82 41.51
N HIS A 20 17.78 6.95 42.57
CA HIS A 20 17.56 8.22 43.29
C HIS A 20 18.74 8.57 44.22
N ASN A 21 18.89 9.89 44.45
CA ASN A 21 19.04 10.56 45.75
C ASN A 21 18.35 11.94 45.55
N GLU A 22 17.46 12.41 46.43
CA GLU A 22 17.73 13.10 47.72
C GLU A 22 18.59 14.37 47.59
N SER A 23 18.27 15.52 48.19
CA SER A 23 17.00 16.06 48.77
C SER A 23 17.26 17.50 49.24
N GLU A 24 16.30 18.44 49.12
CA GLU A 24 15.91 19.43 50.17
C GLU A 24 14.88 20.46 49.66
N SER A 25 14.37 21.32 50.56
CA SER A 25 13.15 22.11 50.38
C SER A 25 13.31 23.62 50.63
N ALA A 26 12.51 24.42 49.95
CA ALA A 26 12.25 25.84 50.28
C ALA A 26 10.80 26.21 49.93
N GLN A 27 10.19 27.11 50.71
CA GLN A 27 8.78 27.51 50.57
C GLN A 27 8.60 28.93 50.01
N GLU A 28 7.41 29.17 49.46
CA GLU A 28 6.73 30.45 49.24
C GLU A 28 7.39 31.55 48.39
N SER A 29 6.70 31.96 47.33
CA SER A 29 5.84 33.17 47.42
C SER A 29 4.85 33.26 46.24
N LYS A 30 3.90 34.20 46.31
CA LYS A 30 2.74 34.29 45.41
C LYS A 30 2.99 35.25 44.24
N GLY A 31 2.64 34.83 43.02
CA GLY A 31 2.61 35.69 41.83
C GLY A 31 1.44 35.31 40.91
N SER A 32 0.31 36.01 41.02
CA SER A 32 -0.88 35.75 40.19
C SER A 32 -0.87 36.63 38.95
N HIS A 33 -0.81 36.01 37.77
CA HIS A 33 -1.15 36.64 36.49
C HIS A 33 -2.12 35.74 35.72
N THR A 34 -3.40 36.11 35.75
CA THR A 34 -4.46 35.46 34.98
C THR A 34 -4.33 35.83 33.51
N LEU A 35 -4.20 34.84 32.62
CA LEU A 35 -4.24 35.03 31.17
C LEU A 35 -5.58 34.54 30.63
N GLU A 36 -6.53 35.46 30.46
CA GLU A 36 -7.85 35.17 29.90
C GLU A 36 -7.76 34.91 28.39
N VAL A 37 -7.61 33.64 28.01
CA VAL A 37 -7.66 33.21 26.61
C VAL A 37 -9.12 33.07 26.18
N TYR A 38 -9.66 34.10 25.53
CA TYR A 38 -10.98 34.06 24.89
C TYR A 38 -10.98 33.11 23.68
N ILE A 39 -11.30 31.84 23.91
CA ILE A 39 -11.53 30.86 22.85
C ILE A 39 -12.87 31.17 22.16
N VAL A 40 -12.83 31.82 21.00
CA VAL A 40 -14.01 32.01 20.15
C VAL A 40 -14.37 30.67 19.50
N ASN A 41 -15.40 30.03 20.05
CA ASN A 41 -15.91 28.75 19.57
C ASN A 41 -16.84 28.95 18.36
N LEU A 42 -16.48 28.40 17.20
CA LEU A 42 -17.33 28.39 15.99
C LEU A 42 -17.49 26.96 15.46
N SER A 43 -18.51 26.28 15.97
CA SER A 43 -19.02 25.02 15.41
C SER A 43 -19.91 25.27 14.18
N SER A 44 -19.54 24.63 13.06
CA SER A 44 -20.37 23.88 12.07
C SER A 44 -21.89 24.15 11.94
N PRO A 45 -22.50 23.92 10.74
CA PRO A 45 -21.95 23.75 9.39
C PRO A 45 -22.74 24.61 8.36
N MET A 46 -22.97 24.10 7.13
CA MET A 46 -23.66 24.74 5.98
C MET A 46 -22.80 25.83 5.30
N GLY A 47 -22.98 26.14 4.00
CA GLY A 47 -23.84 25.53 2.99
C GLY A 47 -23.85 26.44 1.74
N VAL A 48 -23.95 25.89 0.53
CA VAL A 48 -23.83 26.70 -0.70
C VAL A 48 -25.05 27.61 -0.87
N ILE A 49 -24.85 28.91 -0.72
CA ILE A 49 -25.83 29.95 -1.07
C ILE A 49 -25.18 30.88 -2.11
N ALA A 50 -25.71 30.87 -3.33
CA ALA A 50 -25.33 31.81 -4.36
C ALA A 50 -26.04 33.16 -4.16
N THR A 51 -25.32 34.26 -4.28
CA THR A 51 -25.89 35.61 -4.39
C THR A 51 -25.35 36.31 -5.64
N ARG A 52 -26.22 37.02 -6.36
CA ARG A 52 -25.80 37.91 -7.46
C ARG A 52 -25.29 39.22 -6.84
N GLY A 53 -24.18 39.74 -7.39
CA GLY A 53 -23.46 40.87 -6.82
C GLY A 53 -24.03 42.25 -7.17
N LEU A 54 -23.47 43.27 -6.51
CA LEU A 54 -23.65 44.70 -6.80
C LEU A 54 -22.42 45.47 -6.29
N GLY A 55 -22.04 46.56 -6.96
CA GLY A 55 -21.10 47.57 -6.44
C GLY A 55 -19.62 47.20 -6.50
N ALA A 56 -18.89 47.77 -7.47
CA ALA A 56 -17.43 47.81 -7.45
C ALA A 56 -16.95 49.17 -6.89
N LEU A 57 -16.02 49.14 -5.92
CA LEU A 57 -15.24 50.29 -5.48
C LEU A 57 -13.80 49.81 -5.24
N GLY A 58 -12.87 50.25 -6.08
CA GLY A 58 -11.48 49.81 -6.05
C GLY A 58 -10.59 50.73 -5.23
N VAL A 59 -9.72 50.14 -4.40
CA VAL A 59 -8.61 50.85 -3.73
C VAL A 59 -7.31 50.14 -4.12
N LYS A 60 -6.32 50.91 -4.58
CA LYS A 60 -4.94 50.41 -4.77
C LYS A 60 -4.34 50.10 -3.41
N LEU A 61 -3.82 48.89 -3.21
CA LEU A 61 -2.86 48.64 -2.15
C LEU A 61 -1.45 48.87 -2.69
N VAL A 62 -0.78 49.91 -2.21
CA VAL A 62 0.67 50.05 -2.30
C VAL A 62 1.24 49.39 -1.05
N ILE A 63 2.22 48.51 -1.20
CA ILE A 63 2.94 47.92 -0.08
C ILE A 63 4.25 48.69 0.07
N GLU A 64 4.27 49.65 0.98
CA GLU A 64 5.52 50.24 1.49
C GLU A 64 6.11 49.31 2.56
N MET A 65 7.42 49.11 2.55
CA MET A 65 8.13 48.36 3.58
C MET A 65 8.66 49.33 4.63
N GLU A 66 7.91 49.55 5.72
CA GLU A 66 8.43 50.30 6.87
C GLU A 66 9.62 49.58 7.50
N THR A 67 10.73 50.31 7.65
CA THR A 67 11.94 49.84 8.32
C THR A 67 12.05 50.50 9.70
N ALA A 68 11.53 49.81 10.72
CA ALA A 68 11.49 50.29 12.10
C ALA A 68 12.90 50.32 12.76
N TYR A 69 13.67 51.38 12.49
CA TYR A 69 14.95 51.66 13.13
C TYR A 69 14.73 52.42 14.45
N ASN A 70 15.25 51.93 15.58
CA ASN A 70 15.14 52.64 16.87
C ASN A 70 16.41 52.49 17.72
N ARG A 71 16.81 53.56 18.44
CA ARG A 71 18.08 53.64 19.19
C ARG A 71 17.95 54.32 20.56
N LYS A 72 18.26 53.57 21.63
CA LYS A 72 18.86 54.06 22.92
C LYS A 72 17.97 55.07 23.70
N PRO A 73 18.35 55.52 24.93
CA PRO A 73 19.48 55.18 25.83
C PRO A 73 19.07 54.18 26.95
N GLY A 74 19.91 53.76 27.90
CA GLY A 74 21.37 53.93 28.06
C GLY A 74 21.77 54.31 29.50
N GLY A 75 22.62 53.49 30.15
CA GLY A 75 23.25 53.83 31.44
C GLY A 75 23.45 52.66 32.41
N THR A 76 24.70 52.29 32.68
CA THR A 76 25.20 51.63 33.91
C THR A 76 26.73 51.67 33.88
N THR A 77 27.40 51.68 35.05
CA THR A 77 28.85 51.93 35.17
C THR A 77 29.58 50.88 36.01
N ASN A 78 30.88 50.78 35.78
CA ASN A 78 31.78 49.69 36.18
C ASN A 78 31.96 49.50 37.70
N HIS A 79 32.21 48.25 38.10
CA HIS A 79 33.40 47.82 38.89
C HIS A 79 33.74 46.38 38.44
N ALA A 80 34.98 46.07 37.98
CA ALA A 80 36.13 45.60 38.76
C ALA A 80 35.86 44.27 39.52
N ARG A 81 36.68 43.20 39.43
CA ARG A 81 38.10 43.08 39.02
C ARG A 81 38.49 41.62 38.64
N GLN A 82 39.46 41.46 37.70
CA GLN A 82 40.55 40.45 37.52
C GLN A 82 40.39 38.99 38.04
N GLU A 83 40.92 37.93 37.41
CA GLU A 83 41.79 37.74 36.20
C GLU A 83 41.25 36.53 35.35
N ILE A 84 41.92 35.60 34.63
CA ILE A 84 43.33 35.16 34.37
C ILE A 84 43.50 34.90 32.84
N PHE A 85 44.75 34.85 32.36
CA PHE A 85 45.23 34.56 30.98
C PHE A 85 45.36 33.03 30.67
N PRO A 86 45.78 32.55 29.45
CA PRO A 86 46.28 33.26 28.26
C PRO A 86 45.72 32.85 26.88
N LEU A 87 45.96 33.68 25.84
CA LEU A 87 45.95 33.28 24.41
C LEU A 87 46.75 34.30 23.56
N HIS A 88 47.67 33.87 22.67
CA HIS A 88 48.33 34.71 21.65
C HIS A 88 49.03 33.85 20.54
N PRO A 89 49.43 34.39 19.36
CA PRO A 89 48.76 33.94 18.13
C PRO A 89 49.64 33.75 16.86
N ALA A 90 48.99 33.25 15.81
CA ALA A 90 49.17 33.64 14.40
C ALA A 90 47.77 33.58 13.71
N SER A 91 47.46 34.22 12.59
CA SER A 91 48.29 34.87 11.55
C SER A 91 47.64 36.16 11.00
N SER A 92 48.33 36.87 10.09
CA SER A 92 48.00 38.23 9.66
C SER A 92 47.32 38.35 8.28
N ILE A 93 46.24 39.14 8.24
CA ILE A 93 46.00 40.30 7.33
C ILE A 93 46.30 40.12 5.83
N TYR A 94 45.26 40.27 4.99
CA TYR A 94 45.25 41.28 3.93
C TYR A 94 43.81 41.73 3.62
N SER A 95 43.63 43.01 3.30
CA SER A 95 42.33 43.66 3.03
C SER A 95 42.31 44.26 1.62
N TYR A 96 41.15 44.25 0.94
CA TYR A 96 40.96 44.98 -0.31
C TYR A 96 39.81 45.99 -0.24
N ASP A 97 40.03 47.14 -0.87
CA ASP A 97 39.17 48.32 -0.87
C ASP A 97 38.33 48.37 -2.15
N LEU A 98 37.02 48.60 -2.02
CA LEU A 98 36.08 48.77 -3.13
C LEU A 98 35.72 50.24 -3.30
N ARG A 99 36.54 50.97 -4.07
CA ARG A 99 36.26 52.35 -4.50
C ARG A 99 35.98 52.47 -6.00
N GLN A 100 35.13 53.44 -6.31
CA GLN A 100 34.53 53.66 -7.63
C GLN A 100 35.53 54.15 -8.68
N LYS A 101 35.34 53.72 -9.93
CA LYS A 101 35.69 54.41 -11.18
C LYS A 101 34.90 53.74 -12.32
N GLU A 102 33.89 54.37 -12.90
CA GLU A 102 33.88 55.46 -13.90
C GLU A 102 33.69 54.93 -15.33
N ILE A 103 32.97 55.70 -16.15
CA ILE A 103 32.43 55.30 -17.45
C ILE A 103 33.14 56.07 -18.57
N PRO A 104 33.51 55.42 -19.68
CA PRO A 104 33.62 56.07 -20.98
C PRO A 104 32.41 55.73 -21.88
N LYS A 105 31.89 56.72 -22.60
CA LYS A 105 30.88 56.54 -23.65
C LYS A 105 31.46 56.85 -25.04
N SER A 106 30.92 56.14 -26.03
CA SER A 106 30.50 56.62 -27.37
C SER A 106 31.45 56.53 -28.60
N TYR A 107 30.81 56.19 -29.74
CA TYR A 107 31.17 56.33 -31.17
C TYR A 107 32.48 55.62 -31.66
N SER A 108 32.54 54.94 -32.81
CA SER A 108 31.86 55.16 -34.11
C SER A 108 31.64 53.87 -34.94
N PHE A 109 30.92 54.00 -36.07
CA PHE A 109 30.78 52.97 -37.13
C PHE A 109 32.06 52.78 -37.97
N LEU A 110 32.24 51.59 -38.55
CA LEU A 110 32.42 51.45 -40.01
C LEU A 110 32.04 50.04 -40.50
N LEU A 111 31.73 49.88 -41.80
CA LEU A 111 31.24 48.64 -42.40
C LEU A 111 31.76 48.48 -43.85
N LEU A 112 32.60 47.47 -44.11
CA LEU A 112 33.13 47.08 -45.43
C LEU A 112 33.50 45.58 -45.42
N SER A 113 33.46 44.79 -46.50
CA SER A 113 32.61 44.79 -47.71
C SER A 113 32.91 43.56 -48.60
N ALA A 114 31.91 42.71 -48.91
CA ALA A 114 31.77 41.88 -50.13
C ALA A 114 32.91 40.87 -50.52
N PRO A 115 32.72 39.90 -51.47
CA PRO A 115 31.60 39.68 -52.38
C PRO A 115 31.00 38.26 -52.41
N SER A 116 30.11 38.04 -53.38
CA SER A 116 29.06 37.01 -53.49
C SER A 116 29.40 35.76 -54.31
N ARG A 117 28.54 34.72 -54.20
CA ARG A 117 27.98 33.96 -55.35
C ARG A 117 26.73 33.10 -55.01
N THR A 118 25.57 33.74 -55.14
CA THR A 118 24.35 33.27 -55.84
C THR A 118 24.06 31.76 -56.04
N PHE A 119 22.86 31.31 -55.63
CA PHE A 119 21.81 30.83 -56.55
C PHE A 119 20.40 30.88 -55.89
N PHE A 120 19.35 31.09 -56.70
CA PHE A 120 17.92 31.17 -56.35
C PHE A 120 17.12 30.80 -57.64
N PRO A 121 15.88 30.27 -57.57
CA PRO A 121 14.66 31.08 -57.31
C PRO A 121 13.56 30.27 -56.52
N SER A 122 12.30 30.68 -56.28
CA SER A 122 11.49 31.87 -56.69
C SER A 122 10.27 32.09 -55.76
N PHE A 123 10.01 33.35 -55.38
CA PHE A 123 8.68 34.01 -55.13
C PHE A 123 7.66 33.44 -54.11
N PRO A 124 6.67 34.23 -53.63
CA PRO A 124 6.66 35.61 -53.08
C PRO A 124 5.93 35.64 -51.69
N SER A 125 5.45 36.71 -51.01
CA SER A 125 5.36 38.18 -51.20
C SER A 125 5.36 38.92 -49.83
N VAL A 126 5.60 40.24 -49.80
CA VAL A 126 5.32 41.20 -48.69
C VAL A 126 5.20 42.61 -49.30
N ILE A 127 4.75 43.73 -48.71
CA ILE A 127 4.42 44.23 -47.32
C ILE A 127 3.18 45.19 -47.46
N PRO A 128 2.77 46.18 -46.59
CA PRO A 128 3.25 46.69 -45.28
C PRO A 128 2.18 46.90 -44.17
N PHE A 129 2.60 47.51 -43.04
CA PHE A 129 1.80 48.02 -41.90
C PHE A 129 1.21 49.43 -42.14
N SER A 130 0.24 49.84 -41.31
CA SER A 130 -0.16 51.24 -41.04
C SER A 130 -0.66 51.41 -39.58
N GLU A 131 -0.95 52.65 -39.13
CA GLU A 131 -0.84 53.05 -37.71
C GLU A 131 -2.15 53.35 -36.92
N LEU A 132 -2.09 53.06 -35.61
CA LEU A 132 -2.64 53.76 -34.41
C LEU A 132 -4.13 54.20 -34.27
N ARG A 133 -4.75 53.68 -33.17
CA ARG A 133 -5.77 54.29 -32.27
C ARG A 133 -7.20 54.45 -32.85
N VAL A 134 -8.31 54.50 -32.08
CA VAL A 134 -8.58 54.84 -30.64
C VAL A 134 -9.50 53.80 -29.95
N CYS A 135 -9.63 53.87 -28.62
CA CYS A 135 -10.50 53.09 -27.69
C CYS A 135 -12.03 53.18 -28.00
N VAL A 136 -12.99 52.47 -27.36
CA VAL A 136 -13.17 51.98 -25.96
C VAL A 136 -14.07 50.71 -25.93
N GLY A 137 -13.92 49.77 -24.99
CA GLY A 137 -14.85 48.61 -24.85
C GLY A 137 -14.54 47.60 -23.73
N SER A 138 -15.05 47.84 -22.52
CA SER A 138 -14.84 47.13 -21.24
C SER A 138 -15.05 45.58 -21.14
N SER A 139 -14.11 44.94 -20.42
CA SER A 139 -14.30 43.99 -19.28
C SER A 139 -14.51 42.44 -19.39
N TYR A 140 -13.64 41.74 -18.62
CA TYR A 140 -13.80 40.53 -17.77
C TYR A 140 -13.76 39.05 -18.26
N ASN A 141 -12.72 38.35 -17.76
CA ASN A 141 -12.60 36.98 -17.22
C ASN A 141 -13.44 35.79 -17.72
N SER A 142 -12.76 34.64 -17.84
CA SER A 142 -13.31 33.32 -17.44
C SER A 142 -12.19 32.38 -16.96
N CYS A 143 -12.48 31.58 -15.93
CA CYS A 143 -11.57 30.56 -15.39
C CYS A 143 -11.95 29.15 -15.89
N CYS A 144 -11.06 28.18 -15.68
CA CYS A 144 -11.30 26.77 -15.98
C CYS A 144 -12.48 26.21 -15.16
N HIS A 145 -13.27 25.32 -15.75
CA HIS A 145 -13.97 24.29 -14.99
C HIS A 145 -14.14 22.98 -15.76
N PHE A 146 -14.05 21.90 -14.99
CA PHE A 146 -14.33 20.49 -15.25
C PHE A 146 -15.42 20.20 -16.30
N TYR A 147 -15.22 19.12 -17.08
CA TYR A 147 -16.24 18.50 -17.91
C TYR A 147 -16.50 17.06 -17.46
N ILE A 148 -17.77 16.70 -17.25
CA ILE A 148 -18.23 15.33 -17.02
C ILE A 148 -18.98 14.88 -18.29
N PRO A 149 -18.55 13.82 -18.99
CA PRO A 149 -19.25 13.34 -20.17
C PRO A 149 -20.43 12.44 -19.78
N GLY A 150 -21.66 12.94 -19.91
CA GLY A 150 -22.89 12.20 -19.67
C GLY A 150 -23.95 12.43 -20.75
N ALA A 151 -24.10 11.45 -21.64
CA ALA A 151 -25.12 11.32 -22.70
C ALA A 151 -25.18 12.40 -23.81
N LEU A 152 -25.55 11.97 -25.02
CA LEU A 152 -25.86 12.83 -26.16
C LEU A 152 -27.36 12.74 -26.52
N PHE A 153 -27.89 13.79 -27.14
CA PHE A 153 -29.22 13.87 -27.77
C PHE A 153 -29.26 13.02 -29.08
N ALA A 154 -30.39 12.78 -29.78
CA ALA A 154 -31.78 13.27 -29.71
C ALA A 154 -32.75 12.10 -30.06
N GLY A 155 -34.08 12.20 -30.12
CA GLY A 155 -35.08 13.27 -29.95
C GLY A 155 -36.48 12.67 -30.25
N ILE A 156 -37.60 13.21 -29.75
CA ILE A 156 -38.46 14.18 -30.44
C ILE A 156 -39.59 14.63 -29.49
N VAL A 157 -39.87 15.94 -29.47
CA VAL A 157 -41.14 16.69 -29.25
C VAL A 157 -42.28 16.06 -28.42
N ALA A 158 -42.98 16.75 -27.48
CA ALA A 158 -42.76 17.95 -26.65
C ALA A 158 -43.99 18.14 -25.72
N SER A 159 -43.83 18.88 -24.60
CA SER A 159 -44.86 19.73 -23.91
C SER A 159 -46.22 19.13 -23.46
N ALA A 160 -46.81 19.48 -22.31
CA ALA A 160 -46.40 20.30 -21.16
C ALA A 160 -47.31 20.05 -19.94
N VAL A 161 -46.94 20.61 -18.77
CA VAL A 161 -47.78 21.19 -17.68
C VAL A 161 -49.30 20.93 -17.77
N GLY A 162 -50.03 20.32 -16.82
CA GLY A 162 -49.69 19.79 -15.49
C GLY A 162 -49.95 20.77 -14.33
N PHE A 163 -51.01 20.58 -13.51
CA PHE A 163 -51.13 21.09 -12.12
C PHE A 163 -52.40 20.57 -11.38
N TRP A 164 -52.30 20.33 -10.05
CA TRP A 164 -53.35 20.29 -8.99
C TRP A 164 -54.58 19.33 -9.18
N LEU A 165 -55.10 18.65 -8.14
CA LEU A 165 -55.46 19.15 -6.80
C LEU A 165 -55.37 18.09 -5.67
N ARG A 166 -55.68 18.52 -4.44
CA ARG A 166 -55.50 17.81 -3.16
C ARG A 166 -56.63 16.83 -2.77
N SER A 167 -56.32 16.04 -1.73
CA SER A 167 -57.19 15.65 -0.59
C SER A 167 -57.87 14.28 -0.59
N THR A 168 -57.45 13.46 0.39
CA THR A 168 -58.25 12.59 1.27
C THR A 168 -59.43 11.78 0.69
N LEU A 169 -59.31 10.45 0.70
CA LEU A 169 -60.11 9.56 1.59
C LEU A 169 -59.66 8.08 1.52
N VAL A 170 -60.16 7.31 2.48
CA VAL A 170 -59.95 5.87 2.79
C VAL A 170 -61.34 5.34 3.22
N PRO A 171 -61.76 4.05 3.07
CA PRO A 171 -61.10 2.84 2.53
C PRO A 171 -61.95 2.08 1.44
N ALA A 172 -61.55 0.83 1.15
CA ALA A 172 -62.41 -0.39 1.22
C ALA A 172 -62.79 -1.18 -0.06
N ASN A 173 -62.20 -2.39 -0.15
CA ASN A 173 -62.83 -3.71 -0.37
C ASN A 173 -63.48 -4.15 -1.70
N ARG A 174 -63.35 -5.48 -1.90
CA ARG A 174 -63.97 -6.38 -2.90
C ARG A 174 -63.45 -6.20 -4.33
N GLU A 175 -62.98 -7.27 -5.00
CA GLU A 175 -63.73 -8.46 -5.47
C GLU A 175 -64.85 -8.08 -6.45
N SER A 176 -64.98 -8.65 -7.65
CA SER A 176 -64.51 -9.98 -8.10
C SER A 176 -64.25 -10.07 -9.62
N LYS A 177 -63.88 -11.28 -10.07
CA LYS A 177 -63.62 -11.69 -11.47
C LYS A 177 -64.84 -11.45 -12.37
N ILE A 178 -64.65 -11.29 -13.70
CA ILE A 178 -65.19 -12.23 -14.73
C ILE A 178 -64.79 -11.88 -16.20
N LEU A 179 -64.52 -12.97 -16.95
CA LEU A 179 -64.43 -13.22 -18.40
C LEU A 179 -63.83 -12.24 -19.45
N LEU A 180 -62.90 -12.84 -20.23
CA LEU A 180 -62.64 -12.62 -21.67
C LEU A 180 -63.90 -12.91 -22.52
N PRO A 181 -64.01 -12.43 -23.79
CA PRO A 181 -63.61 -13.32 -24.89
C PRO A 181 -63.16 -12.68 -26.24
N VAL A 182 -62.26 -13.39 -26.96
CA VAL A 182 -62.32 -13.77 -28.41
C VAL A 182 -62.38 -12.69 -29.52
N LEU A 183 -61.84 -12.84 -30.75
CA LEU A 183 -60.73 -13.60 -31.40
C LEU A 183 -60.72 -13.17 -32.91
N LEU A 184 -59.89 -13.81 -33.76
CA LEU A 184 -59.90 -13.80 -35.25
C LEU A 184 -59.36 -12.53 -35.97
N LEU A 185 -58.79 -12.59 -37.20
CA LEU A 185 -57.91 -13.59 -37.87
C LEU A 185 -57.33 -12.98 -39.18
N SER A 186 -56.51 -13.76 -39.93
CA SER A 186 -56.16 -13.60 -41.37
C SER A 186 -55.20 -12.48 -41.80
N CYS A 187 -54.38 -12.62 -42.88
CA CYS A 187 -53.82 -13.83 -43.55
C CYS A 187 -52.71 -13.47 -44.57
N CYS A 188 -52.17 -14.49 -45.26
CA CYS A 188 -51.26 -14.45 -46.44
C CYS A 188 -49.79 -14.02 -46.17
N SER A 189 -48.67 -14.63 -46.64
CA SER A 189 -48.26 -15.80 -47.47
C SER A 189 -47.35 -15.35 -48.63
N GLY A 190 -46.21 -15.99 -48.95
CA GLY A 190 -45.53 -17.15 -48.34
C GLY A 190 -44.39 -17.70 -49.23
N PHE A 191 -43.89 -18.91 -48.93
CA PHE A 191 -42.97 -19.77 -49.74
C PHE A 191 -41.51 -19.27 -49.95
N ARG A 192 -40.41 -20.06 -49.95
CA ARG A 192 -39.99 -21.51 -49.79
C ARG A 192 -38.58 -21.47 -49.10
N ASN A 193 -37.87 -22.50 -48.61
CA ASN A 193 -37.96 -23.95 -48.25
C ASN A 193 -36.66 -24.25 -47.42
N PHE A 194 -36.44 -25.31 -46.62
CA PHE A 194 -37.23 -26.47 -46.16
C PHE A 194 -36.94 -26.68 -44.63
N GLY A 195 -36.75 -27.81 -43.93
CA GLY A 195 -36.71 -29.28 -44.17
C GLY A 195 -35.48 -29.91 -43.47
N SER A 196 -35.42 -30.07 -42.13
CA SER A 196 -36.08 -31.11 -41.27
C SER A 196 -35.22 -32.40 -41.14
N LEU A 197 -35.31 -33.25 -40.09
CA LEU A 197 -36.39 -33.53 -39.14
C LEU A 197 -36.00 -33.50 -37.64
N PHE A 198 -37.06 -33.38 -36.82
CA PHE A 198 -37.16 -33.59 -35.37
C PHE A 198 -38.29 -34.61 -35.12
N THR A 199 -38.35 -35.26 -33.94
CA THR A 199 -39.60 -35.82 -33.37
C THR A 199 -39.65 -35.74 -31.84
N PRO A 200 -40.55 -34.92 -31.27
CA PRO A 200 -40.94 -35.02 -29.85
C PRO A 200 -42.45 -34.79 -29.56
N PHE A 201 -43.07 -35.57 -28.65
CA PHE A 201 -44.31 -35.25 -27.89
C PHE A 201 -44.29 -36.13 -26.60
N GLN A 202 -44.50 -35.66 -25.35
CA GLN A 202 -45.66 -35.02 -24.67
C GLN A 202 -46.92 -35.90 -24.51
N PRO A 203 -47.76 -35.71 -23.45
CA PRO A 203 -47.44 -35.42 -22.03
C PRO A 203 -48.27 -36.29 -21.03
N PHE A 204 -48.01 -36.16 -19.71
CA PHE A 204 -48.63 -37.00 -18.66
C PHE A 204 -49.93 -36.44 -18.03
N LYS A 205 -50.89 -37.32 -17.67
CA LYS A 205 -51.99 -37.08 -16.70
C LYS A 205 -52.68 -38.38 -16.30
N ILE A 206 -52.94 -38.60 -15.01
CA ILE A 206 -54.04 -39.45 -14.45
C ILE A 206 -54.12 -39.24 -12.92
N ASN A 207 -55.33 -39.32 -12.35
CA ASN A 207 -55.58 -39.39 -10.91
C ASN A 207 -56.11 -40.80 -10.55
N LYS A 208 -55.76 -41.33 -9.37
CA LYS A 208 -56.74 -42.01 -8.48
C LYS A 208 -56.20 -42.28 -7.06
N SER A 209 -57.13 -42.55 -6.16
CA SER A 209 -56.97 -42.71 -4.71
C SER A 209 -57.01 -44.17 -4.25
N GLY A 210 -56.34 -44.48 -3.13
CA GLY A 210 -56.42 -45.72 -2.37
C GLY A 210 -55.83 -45.53 -0.97
N SER A 211 -56.25 -46.30 0.04
CA SER A 211 -55.97 -46.05 1.47
C SER A 211 -55.84 -47.33 2.29
N LEU A 212 -55.29 -47.22 3.52
CA LEU A 212 -55.16 -48.25 4.58
C LEU A 212 -54.17 -49.38 4.21
N SER A 213 -53.19 -49.78 5.03
CA SER A 213 -53.22 -50.04 6.48
C SER A 213 -51.81 -49.98 7.10
N ALA A 214 -51.71 -49.97 8.42
CA ALA A 214 -50.48 -50.30 9.15
C ALA A 214 -50.32 -51.82 9.36
N MET A 215 -49.08 -52.28 9.52
CA MET A 215 -48.64 -53.50 10.23
C MET A 215 -47.15 -53.35 10.54
N ALA A 216 -46.67 -53.96 11.63
CA ALA A 216 -45.26 -53.89 12.06
C ALA A 216 -44.43 -55.05 11.50
N CYS A 217 -43.09 -54.91 11.54
CA CYS A 217 -42.16 -56.02 11.38
C CYS A 217 -40.92 -55.76 12.26
N GLU A 218 -40.59 -56.70 13.14
CA GLU A 218 -39.42 -56.66 14.03
C GLU A 218 -38.29 -57.60 13.51
N ILE A 219 -37.22 -57.72 14.31
CA ILE A 219 -36.19 -58.79 14.30
C ILE A 219 -35.03 -58.59 13.29
N PRO A 220 -33.74 -58.65 13.71
CA PRO A 220 -33.19 -58.42 15.06
C PRO A 220 -31.99 -57.45 15.10
N LEU A 221 -31.60 -57.05 16.31
CA LEU A 221 -30.25 -56.54 16.58
C LEU A 221 -29.22 -57.68 16.48
N ASN A 222 -28.03 -57.39 15.95
CA ASN A 222 -26.86 -58.25 16.14
C ASN A 222 -25.65 -57.36 16.45
N LEU A 223 -25.35 -57.19 17.75
CA LEU A 223 -24.26 -56.32 18.20
C LEU A 223 -22.90 -56.97 17.88
N SER A 224 -22.03 -56.20 17.24
CA SER A 224 -20.58 -56.41 17.32
C SER A 224 -19.96 -55.14 17.91
N ASN A 225 -19.18 -55.31 19.00
CA ASN A 225 -18.55 -54.20 19.71
C ASN A 225 -17.32 -53.70 18.93
N GLY A 226 -17.55 -52.99 17.84
CA GLY A 226 -16.53 -52.17 17.19
C GLY A 226 -16.34 -50.86 17.96
N LEU A 227 -15.10 -50.57 18.36
CA LEU A 227 -14.74 -49.25 18.91
C LEU A 227 -14.99 -48.19 17.83
N ALA A 228 -16.06 -47.43 17.98
CA ALA A 228 -16.37 -46.31 17.10
C ALA A 228 -15.29 -45.23 17.27
N GLN A 229 -14.31 -45.20 16.36
CA GLN A 229 -13.47 -44.03 16.15
C GLN A 229 -14.40 -42.89 15.72
N THR A 230 -14.70 -41.99 16.65
CA THR A 230 -15.50 -40.80 16.38
C THR A 230 -14.78 -39.95 15.36
N GLN A 231 -15.26 -39.97 14.12
CA GLN A 231 -14.94 -38.94 13.14
C GLN A 231 -15.20 -37.58 13.83
N PRO A 232 -14.22 -36.66 13.84
CA PRO A 232 -14.42 -35.38 14.51
C PRO A 232 -15.57 -34.65 13.80
N ASP A 233 -16.57 -34.18 14.57
CA ASP A 233 -17.65 -33.35 14.04
C ASP A 233 -17.06 -32.24 13.14
N PRO A 234 -17.67 -31.93 12.00
CA PRO A 234 -17.20 -30.83 11.16
C PRO A 234 -17.24 -29.53 11.96
N LYS A 235 -16.08 -29.05 12.41
CA LYS A 235 -15.96 -27.77 13.11
C LYS A 235 -15.67 -26.68 12.10
N ARG A 236 -16.52 -25.64 12.11
CA ARG A 236 -16.29 -24.44 11.32
C ARG A 236 -15.10 -23.66 11.89
N SER A 237 -14.22 -23.17 11.03
CA SER A 237 -13.19 -22.20 11.40
C SER A 237 -13.79 -20.80 11.56
N TYR A 238 -12.98 -19.85 12.02
CA TYR A 238 -13.40 -18.48 12.30
C TYR A 238 -12.26 -17.48 12.12
N GLN A 239 -12.59 -16.20 12.09
CA GLN A 239 -11.65 -15.08 12.06
C GLN A 239 -11.85 -14.24 13.33
N VAL A 240 -10.85 -13.49 13.77
CA VAL A 240 -10.96 -12.56 14.92
C VAL A 240 -11.06 -11.13 14.40
N VAL A 241 -11.89 -10.29 15.04
CA VAL A 241 -11.89 -8.84 14.82
C VAL A 241 -11.74 -8.15 16.17
N VAL A 242 -10.71 -7.32 16.32
CA VAL A 242 -10.38 -6.65 17.60
C VAL A 242 -9.64 -5.32 17.37
N ALA A 243 -9.79 -4.37 18.30
CA ALA A 243 -8.93 -3.21 18.40
C ALA A 243 -8.11 -3.33 19.69
N ALA A 244 -6.80 -3.07 19.63
CA ALA A 244 -5.91 -3.24 20.78
C ALA A 244 -4.73 -2.26 20.77
N THR A 245 -4.25 -1.87 21.95
CA THR A 245 -2.99 -1.11 22.12
C THR A 245 -1.77 -1.98 21.78
N LYS A 246 -0.59 -1.36 21.64
CA LYS A 246 0.73 -2.04 21.60
C LYS A 246 0.92 -3.12 22.67
N SER A 247 0.37 -2.90 23.87
CA SER A 247 0.42 -3.85 25.00
C SER A 247 -0.71 -4.88 25.00
N MET A 248 -1.42 -5.05 23.89
CA MET A 248 -2.60 -5.92 23.72
C MET A 248 -3.76 -5.63 24.70
N GLY A 249 -3.88 -4.37 25.14
CA GLY A 249 -5.01 -3.89 25.94
C GLY A 249 -6.23 -3.58 25.05
N ILE A 250 -7.41 -4.04 25.47
CA ILE A 250 -8.66 -3.99 24.67
C ILE A 250 -9.85 -3.34 25.39
N GLY A 251 -9.69 -2.97 26.67
CA GLY A 251 -10.82 -2.58 27.52
C GLY A 251 -10.41 -1.95 28.85
N LYS A 252 -11.26 -1.05 29.34
CA LYS A 252 -11.19 -0.39 30.65
C LYS A 252 -12.61 -0.20 31.19
N ASP A 253 -12.85 -0.60 32.44
CA ASP A 253 -14.15 -0.52 33.14
C ASP A 253 -15.33 -1.10 32.33
N GLY A 254 -15.06 -2.18 31.59
CA GLY A 254 -16.04 -2.85 30.72
C GLY A 254 -16.41 -2.11 29.42
N LYS A 255 -15.64 -1.07 29.04
CA LYS A 255 -15.83 -0.24 27.85
C LYS A 255 -14.58 -0.22 26.98
N LEU A 256 -14.70 0.30 25.76
CA LEU A 256 -13.55 0.68 24.93
C LEU A 256 -12.88 1.93 25.54
N PRO A 257 -11.55 1.95 25.75
CA PRO A 257 -10.82 3.12 26.29
C PRO A 257 -10.72 4.31 25.31
N TRP A 258 -11.08 4.10 24.04
CA TRP A 258 -10.94 5.05 22.94
C TRP A 258 -12.26 5.25 22.18
N ARG A 259 -12.33 6.33 21.41
CA ARG A 259 -13.43 6.61 20.47
C ARG A 259 -12.89 6.76 19.06
N LEU A 260 -12.98 5.70 18.28
CA LEU A 260 -12.49 5.64 16.89
C LEU A 260 -13.65 5.31 15.92
N PRO A 261 -14.40 6.31 15.42
CA PRO A 261 -15.42 6.09 14.39
C PRO A 261 -14.92 5.33 13.14
N SER A 262 -13.65 5.52 12.75
CA SER A 262 -13.05 4.79 11.63
C SER A 262 -12.84 3.31 11.92
N ASP A 263 -12.50 2.95 13.17
CA ASP A 263 -12.42 1.55 13.63
C ASP A 263 -13.79 0.88 13.66
N LEU A 264 -14.80 1.55 14.23
CA LEU A 264 -16.18 1.03 14.24
C LEU A 264 -16.74 0.84 12.82
N LYS A 265 -16.32 1.69 11.86
CA LYS A 265 -16.62 1.51 10.44
C LYS A 265 -15.90 0.27 9.87
N PHE A 266 -14.60 0.11 10.10
CA PHE A 266 -13.84 -1.07 9.65
C PHE A 266 -14.41 -2.38 10.22
N PHE A 267 -14.66 -2.43 11.53
CA PHE A 267 -15.35 -3.53 12.20
C PHE A 267 -16.70 -3.87 11.54
N LYS A 268 -17.51 -2.84 11.24
CA LYS A 268 -18.80 -3.03 10.58
C LYS A 268 -18.62 -3.59 9.16
N GLU A 269 -17.73 -3.03 8.35
CA GLU A 269 -17.48 -3.51 6.99
C GLU A 269 -16.99 -4.96 6.98
N VAL A 270 -15.93 -5.28 7.74
CA VAL A 270 -15.35 -6.63 7.84
C VAL A 270 -16.37 -7.67 8.30
N THR A 271 -17.17 -7.36 9.35
CA THR A 271 -18.13 -8.34 9.88
C THR A 271 -19.43 -8.42 9.09
N LEU A 272 -19.81 -7.40 8.32
CA LEU A 272 -21.10 -7.36 7.60
C LEU A 272 -21.02 -7.81 6.15
N THR A 273 -19.92 -7.53 5.45
CA THR A 273 -19.79 -7.82 4.02
C THR A 273 -19.62 -9.32 3.77
N THR A 274 -20.47 -9.86 2.89
CA THR A 274 -20.34 -11.20 2.31
C THR A 274 -19.92 -11.11 0.84
N SER A 275 -19.42 -12.22 0.31
CA SER A 275 -19.15 -12.42 -1.11
C SER A 275 -20.40 -12.90 -1.85
N ASP A 276 -21.23 -13.69 -1.16
CA ASP A 276 -22.56 -14.14 -1.58
C ASP A 276 -23.66 -13.23 -0.96
N PRO A 277 -24.46 -12.51 -1.76
CA PRO A 277 -25.49 -11.59 -1.24
C PRO A 277 -26.71 -12.31 -0.64
N VAL A 278 -26.82 -13.64 -0.77
CA VAL A 278 -27.89 -14.44 -0.14
C VAL A 278 -27.50 -14.87 1.28
N LYS A 279 -26.20 -14.88 1.60
CA LYS A 279 -25.66 -15.27 2.92
C LYS A 279 -25.56 -14.09 3.88
N LYS A 280 -25.41 -14.41 5.17
CA LYS A 280 -25.03 -13.47 6.24
C LYS A 280 -23.68 -13.91 6.83
N ASN A 281 -23.07 -13.06 7.66
CA ASN A 281 -21.96 -13.49 8.54
C ASN A 281 -22.48 -13.73 9.97
N ALA A 282 -21.75 -14.53 10.75
CA ALA A 282 -22.00 -14.72 12.18
C ALA A 282 -20.94 -14.01 13.04
N VAL A 283 -21.37 -13.44 14.17
CA VAL A 283 -20.49 -12.81 15.18
C VAL A 283 -20.66 -13.51 16.52
N ILE A 284 -19.58 -14.10 17.04
CA ILE A 284 -19.51 -14.77 18.34
C ILE A 284 -18.95 -13.80 19.37
N MET A 285 -19.66 -13.61 20.48
CA MET A 285 -19.24 -12.74 21.58
C MET A 285 -19.65 -13.26 22.96
N GLY A 286 -18.89 -12.91 24.00
CA GLY A 286 -19.26 -13.24 25.38
C GLY A 286 -20.33 -12.31 25.96
N ARG A 287 -21.06 -12.78 26.98
CA ARG A 287 -22.10 -12.01 27.69
C ARG A 287 -21.69 -10.56 28.01
N LYS A 288 -20.51 -10.32 28.59
CA LYS A 288 -20.03 -8.96 28.92
C LYS A 288 -19.85 -8.06 27.68
N THR A 289 -19.40 -8.62 26.56
CA THR A 289 -19.26 -7.86 25.29
C THR A 289 -20.62 -7.55 24.70
N TRP A 290 -21.55 -8.51 24.67
CA TRP A 290 -22.95 -8.26 24.33
C TRP A 290 -23.56 -7.16 25.20
N GLU A 291 -23.32 -7.19 26.51
CA GLU A 291 -23.79 -6.19 27.48
C GLU A 291 -23.18 -4.81 27.29
N SER A 292 -21.95 -4.70 26.77
CA SER A 292 -21.29 -3.42 26.44
C SER A 292 -21.76 -2.75 25.15
N ILE A 293 -22.41 -3.47 24.22
CA ILE A 293 -22.92 -2.89 22.97
C ILE A 293 -24.18 -2.05 23.27
N PRO A 294 -24.25 -0.77 22.85
CA PRO A 294 -25.43 0.09 23.08
C PRO A 294 -26.73 -0.56 22.57
N LEU A 295 -27.85 -0.29 23.25
CA LEU A 295 -29.14 -0.96 22.97
C LEU A 295 -29.64 -0.67 21.56
N GLU A 296 -29.44 0.55 21.08
CA GLU A 296 -29.69 1.02 19.71
C GLU A 296 -28.84 0.32 18.64
N HIS A 297 -27.87 -0.50 19.02
CA HIS A 297 -26.97 -1.27 18.15
C HIS A 297 -26.98 -2.78 18.46
N ARG A 298 -27.95 -3.24 19.26
CA ARG A 298 -28.09 -4.63 19.73
C ARG A 298 -29.45 -5.20 19.30
N PRO A 299 -29.51 -6.32 18.54
CA PRO A 299 -28.40 -7.08 17.97
C PRO A 299 -27.65 -6.31 16.87
N LEU A 300 -26.41 -6.74 16.58
CA LEU A 300 -25.62 -6.20 15.48
C LEU A 300 -26.29 -6.54 14.14
N ALA A 301 -27.03 -5.57 13.58
CA ALA A 301 -27.87 -5.74 12.41
C ALA A 301 -27.11 -6.35 11.20
N GLY A 302 -27.84 -7.13 10.40
CA GLY A 302 -27.34 -7.83 9.20
C GLY A 302 -26.51 -9.09 9.46
N ARG A 303 -26.23 -9.42 10.74
CA ARG A 303 -25.39 -10.57 11.14
C ARG A 303 -26.15 -11.48 12.10
N LEU A 304 -25.79 -12.76 12.13
CA LEU A 304 -26.22 -13.70 13.17
C LEU A 304 -25.40 -13.45 14.44
N ASN A 305 -26.05 -13.12 15.54
CA ASN A 305 -25.41 -12.76 16.80
C ASN A 305 -25.39 -13.98 17.74
N VAL A 306 -24.21 -14.54 18.02
CA VAL A 306 -24.05 -15.71 18.89
C VAL A 306 -23.46 -15.28 20.23
N VAL A 307 -24.26 -15.34 21.29
CA VAL A 307 -23.88 -14.91 22.64
C VAL A 307 -23.46 -16.12 23.48
N LEU A 308 -22.20 -16.13 23.91
CA LEU A 308 -21.67 -17.14 24.82
C LEU A 308 -22.02 -16.80 26.28
N THR A 309 -22.84 -17.63 26.91
CA THR A 309 -23.15 -17.55 28.34
C THR A 309 -23.48 -18.92 28.95
N ARG A 310 -23.24 -19.05 30.26
CA ARG A 310 -23.60 -20.23 31.07
C ARG A 310 -24.89 -20.01 31.88
N SER A 311 -25.43 -18.79 31.91
CA SER A 311 -26.72 -18.48 32.54
C SER A 311 -27.86 -18.82 31.58
N GLY A 312 -28.62 -19.88 31.87
CA GLY A 312 -29.78 -20.31 31.07
C GLY A 312 -31.03 -19.43 31.19
N SER A 313 -30.86 -18.12 31.39
CA SER A 313 -31.92 -17.18 31.80
C SER A 313 -31.75 -15.82 31.14
N PHE A 314 -32.87 -15.13 30.93
CA PHE A 314 -33.06 -13.75 30.41
C PHE A 314 -33.12 -13.56 28.89
N ASP A 315 -33.72 -12.43 28.52
CA ASP A 315 -34.52 -12.15 27.31
C ASP A 315 -33.72 -11.99 26.00
N ILE A 316 -32.49 -12.49 25.99
CA ILE A 316 -31.61 -12.48 24.80
C ILE A 316 -32.15 -13.44 23.73
N ALA A 317 -32.84 -14.51 24.14
CA ALA A 317 -33.32 -15.58 23.26
C ALA A 317 -34.57 -15.23 22.42
N THR A 318 -35.23 -14.09 22.65
CA THR A 318 -36.44 -13.68 21.91
C THR A 318 -36.15 -12.71 20.76
N ALA A 319 -34.91 -12.25 20.62
CA ALA A 319 -34.50 -11.32 19.57
C ALA A 319 -34.17 -12.04 18.25
N GLU A 320 -34.71 -11.56 17.13
CA GLU A 320 -34.46 -12.15 15.80
C GLU A 320 -32.97 -12.06 15.42
N ASN A 321 -32.43 -13.13 14.81
CA ASN A 321 -31.00 -13.29 14.49
C ASN A 321 -30.07 -13.34 15.72
N VAL A 322 -30.58 -13.70 16.91
CA VAL A 322 -29.77 -13.94 18.12
C VAL A 322 -29.83 -15.41 18.53
N VAL A 323 -28.70 -15.96 18.96
CA VAL A 323 -28.52 -17.36 19.37
C VAL A 323 -27.67 -17.40 20.64
N ILE A 324 -28.03 -18.27 21.59
CA ILE A 324 -27.26 -18.50 22.82
C ILE A 324 -26.48 -19.81 22.70
N SER A 325 -25.24 -19.85 23.20
CA SER A 325 -24.44 -21.08 23.30
C SER A 325 -23.64 -21.13 24.61
N GLY A 326 -23.46 -22.32 25.17
CA GLY A 326 -22.71 -22.55 26.40
C GLY A 326 -21.17 -22.51 26.24
N SER A 327 -20.66 -22.68 25.01
CA SER A 327 -19.22 -22.69 24.74
C SER A 327 -18.87 -22.31 23.29
N MET A 328 -17.60 -21.95 23.07
CA MET A 328 -17.05 -21.71 21.73
C MET A 328 -17.15 -22.95 20.83
N ASN A 329 -16.80 -24.15 21.33
CA ASN A 329 -16.94 -25.40 20.57
C ASN A 329 -18.40 -25.64 20.13
N SER A 330 -19.34 -25.49 21.05
CA SER A 330 -20.78 -25.68 20.79
C SER A 330 -21.33 -24.66 19.79
N ALA A 331 -20.82 -23.42 19.82
CA ALA A 331 -21.16 -22.40 18.82
C ALA A 331 -20.62 -22.76 17.41
N LEU A 332 -19.38 -23.23 17.31
CA LEU A 332 -18.80 -23.64 16.02
C LEU A 332 -19.46 -24.91 15.44
N GLN A 333 -19.82 -25.89 16.29
CA GLN A 333 -20.62 -27.05 15.89
C GLN A 333 -22.00 -26.62 15.37
N LEU A 334 -22.70 -25.72 16.07
CA LEU A 334 -23.99 -25.19 15.62
C LEU A 334 -23.89 -24.43 14.29
N LEU A 335 -22.84 -23.62 14.11
CA LEU A 335 -22.60 -22.87 12.87
C LEU A 335 -22.10 -23.75 11.70
N ALA A 336 -21.68 -24.98 11.97
CA ALA A 336 -21.38 -26.01 10.97
C ALA A 336 -22.59 -26.92 10.63
N ALA A 337 -23.65 -26.88 11.43
CA ALA A 337 -24.89 -27.61 11.18
C ALA A 337 -25.84 -26.84 10.24
N SER A 338 -26.76 -27.56 9.61
CA SER A 338 -27.88 -26.95 8.88
C SER A 338 -28.84 -26.26 9.88
N PRO A 339 -29.40 -25.06 9.58
CA PRO A 339 -29.30 -24.30 8.32
C PRO A 339 -28.10 -23.34 8.22
N TYR A 340 -27.29 -23.19 9.27
CA TYR A 340 -26.22 -22.19 9.34
C TYR A 340 -25.03 -22.49 8.43
N SER A 341 -24.75 -23.77 8.13
CA SER A 341 -23.75 -24.17 7.13
C SER A 341 -24.04 -23.66 5.72
N LEU A 342 -25.32 -23.47 5.37
CA LEU A 342 -25.75 -22.99 4.05
C LEU A 342 -25.98 -21.46 4.03
N SER A 343 -26.43 -20.88 5.13
CA SER A 343 -26.87 -19.48 5.21
C SER A 343 -25.84 -18.50 5.78
N ILE A 344 -24.82 -18.99 6.47
CA ILE A 344 -23.68 -18.18 6.94
C ILE A 344 -22.51 -18.34 5.96
N GLU A 345 -21.78 -17.25 5.68
CA GLU A 345 -20.51 -17.27 4.94
C GLU A 345 -19.32 -17.33 5.92
N ASN A 346 -19.07 -16.25 6.67
CA ASN A 346 -17.95 -16.16 7.60
C ASN A 346 -18.39 -16.13 9.07
N VAL A 347 -17.50 -16.55 9.97
CA VAL A 347 -17.68 -16.52 11.43
C VAL A 347 -16.59 -15.64 12.03
N PHE A 348 -16.99 -14.64 12.82
CA PHE A 348 -16.07 -13.71 13.48
C PHE A 348 -16.18 -13.78 15.00
N VAL A 349 -15.05 -13.88 15.70
CA VAL A 349 -14.97 -13.72 17.16
C VAL A 349 -14.64 -12.27 17.48
N ILE A 350 -15.49 -11.62 18.27
CA ILE A 350 -15.43 -10.16 18.50
C ILE A 350 -15.25 -9.74 19.97
N GLY A 351 -15.04 -10.69 20.88
CA GLY A 351 -14.80 -10.41 22.31
C GLY A 351 -15.51 -11.36 23.28
N GLY A 352 -15.32 -11.24 24.59
CA GLY A 352 -14.40 -10.32 25.27
C GLY A 352 -13.03 -10.95 25.56
N GLY A 353 -12.25 -10.34 26.46
CA GLY A 353 -10.86 -10.74 26.72
C GLY A 353 -10.64 -12.20 27.12
N GLN A 354 -11.60 -12.86 27.76
CA GLN A 354 -11.51 -14.32 28.02
C GLN A 354 -11.58 -15.12 26.71
N ILE A 355 -12.61 -14.88 25.89
CA ILE A 355 -12.84 -15.63 24.64
C ILE A 355 -11.71 -15.34 23.65
N LEU A 356 -11.24 -14.10 23.55
CA LEU A 356 -10.10 -13.76 22.71
C LEU A 356 -8.80 -14.42 23.19
N ARG A 357 -8.60 -14.60 24.50
CA ARG A 357 -7.47 -15.37 25.05
C ARG A 357 -7.52 -16.86 24.70
N GLU A 358 -8.71 -17.43 24.60
CA GLU A 358 -8.94 -18.82 24.16
C GLU A 358 -8.90 -18.96 22.62
N ALA A 359 -9.19 -17.90 21.86
CA ALA A 359 -9.43 -17.95 20.41
C ALA A 359 -8.28 -17.40 19.53
N LEU A 360 -7.60 -16.33 19.95
CA LEU A 360 -6.71 -15.54 19.07
C LEU A 360 -5.66 -16.37 18.32
N ASN A 361 -4.94 -17.23 19.05
CA ASN A 361 -3.87 -18.06 18.49
C ASN A 361 -4.30 -19.52 18.27
N ALA A 362 -5.57 -19.88 18.52
CA ALA A 362 -6.03 -21.27 18.46
C ALA A 362 -6.12 -21.80 17.01
N PRO A 363 -5.91 -23.11 16.77
CA PRO A 363 -5.77 -23.65 15.40
C PRO A 363 -6.94 -23.41 14.44
N GLY A 364 -8.15 -23.17 14.94
CA GLY A 364 -9.34 -22.86 14.12
C GLY A 364 -9.52 -21.38 13.77
N CYS A 365 -8.57 -20.51 14.12
CA CYS A 365 -8.58 -19.09 13.77
C CYS A 365 -7.78 -18.85 12.47
N ASP A 366 -8.46 -18.60 11.35
CA ASP A 366 -7.85 -18.49 10.02
C ASP A 366 -7.21 -17.11 9.77
N ALA A 367 -7.76 -16.04 10.37
CA ALA A 367 -7.18 -14.70 10.32
C ALA A 367 -7.56 -13.85 11.53
N ILE A 368 -6.74 -12.84 11.79
CA ILE A 368 -6.91 -11.83 12.83
C ILE A 368 -6.91 -10.47 12.15
N HIS A 369 -8.07 -9.81 12.13
CA HIS A 369 -8.22 -8.41 11.75
C HIS A 369 -8.04 -7.57 13.02
N ILE A 370 -6.92 -6.86 13.11
CA ILE A 370 -6.57 -6.06 14.28
C ILE A 370 -6.41 -4.59 13.91
N THR A 371 -7.13 -3.73 14.63
CA THR A 371 -6.84 -2.30 14.67
C THR A 371 -5.75 -2.10 15.72
N GLU A 372 -4.50 -1.98 15.27
CA GLU A 372 -3.34 -1.75 16.13
C GLU A 372 -3.30 -0.27 16.52
N ILE A 373 -3.49 0.03 17.81
CA ILE A 373 -3.43 1.37 18.36
C ILE A 373 -2.01 1.62 18.86
N GLU A 374 -1.33 2.57 18.23
CA GLU A 374 0.08 2.91 18.51
C GLU A 374 0.24 3.85 19.71
N THR A 375 -0.86 4.41 20.20
CA THR A 375 -0.89 5.29 21.37
C THR A 375 -1.07 4.45 22.63
N ASP A 376 -0.28 4.73 23.67
CA ASP A 376 -0.39 4.04 24.94
C ASP A 376 -1.61 4.56 25.72
N ILE A 377 -2.57 3.67 26.00
CA ILE A 377 -3.85 3.98 26.64
C ILE A 377 -4.12 2.98 27.77
N GLU A 378 -4.54 3.46 28.93
CA GLU A 378 -4.76 2.62 30.10
C GLU A 378 -5.87 1.57 29.86
N CYS A 379 -5.57 0.31 30.21
CA CYS A 379 -6.47 -0.83 30.06
C CYS A 379 -6.46 -1.69 31.33
N ASP A 380 -7.57 -2.37 31.63
CA ASP A 380 -7.65 -3.47 32.61
C ASP A 380 -7.81 -4.84 31.94
N THR A 381 -8.30 -4.87 30.70
CA THR A 381 -8.65 -6.08 29.97
C THR A 381 -7.67 -6.28 28.82
N PHE A 382 -6.92 -7.37 28.87
CA PHE A 382 -5.84 -7.68 27.92
C PHE A 382 -6.06 -9.04 27.22
N ILE A 383 -5.50 -9.18 26.02
CA ILE A 383 -5.45 -10.42 25.23
C ILE A 383 -3.97 -10.85 25.03
N PRO A 384 -3.67 -12.12 24.67
CA PRO A 384 -2.29 -12.50 24.34
C PRO A 384 -1.80 -11.79 23.07
N PHE A 385 -0.47 -11.72 22.89
CA PHE A 385 0.14 -11.30 21.63
C PHE A 385 -0.19 -12.28 20.49
N ILE A 386 -0.19 -11.78 19.26
CA ILE A 386 -0.36 -12.60 18.04
C ILE A 386 0.89 -13.47 17.85
N ASP A 387 0.69 -14.78 17.68
CA ASP A 387 1.79 -15.73 17.49
C ASP A 387 2.30 -15.72 16.04
N LEU A 388 3.32 -14.91 15.78
CA LEU A 388 3.98 -14.82 14.48
C LEU A 388 4.69 -16.11 14.03
N SER A 389 4.76 -17.16 14.87
CA SER A 389 5.19 -18.51 14.41
C SER A 389 4.08 -19.30 13.70
N HIS A 390 2.87 -18.75 13.64
CA HIS A 390 1.70 -19.27 12.93
C HIS A 390 0.97 -18.25 12.04
N TYR A 391 1.36 -16.97 12.07
CA TYR A 391 0.67 -15.86 11.39
C TYR A 391 1.60 -14.96 10.57
N GLN A 392 1.12 -14.48 9.42
CA GLN A 392 1.80 -13.46 8.60
C GLN A 392 0.86 -12.30 8.22
N PRO A 393 1.37 -11.06 8.11
CA PRO A 393 0.60 -9.93 7.57
C PRO A 393 0.19 -10.16 6.11
N TRP A 394 -1.12 -10.18 5.85
CA TRP A 394 -1.71 -10.10 4.52
C TRP A 394 -1.92 -8.65 4.08
N TYR A 395 -2.32 -7.78 5.01
CA TYR A 395 -2.61 -6.38 4.74
C TYR A 395 -2.24 -5.53 5.94
N SER A 396 -1.73 -4.32 5.68
CA SER A 396 -1.60 -3.24 6.66
C SER A 396 -1.98 -1.92 5.99
N SER A 397 -2.93 -1.18 6.56
CA SER A 397 -3.17 0.21 6.15
C SER A 397 -1.95 1.06 6.46
N PHE A 398 -1.85 2.20 5.76
CA PHE A 398 -1.05 3.33 6.25
C PHE A 398 -1.61 3.79 7.61
N PRO A 399 -0.78 4.32 8.53
CA PRO A 399 -1.26 4.86 9.79
C PRO A 399 -2.27 5.99 9.61
N LEU A 400 -3.31 5.95 10.42
CA LEU A 400 -4.35 6.97 10.53
C LEU A 400 -4.20 7.71 11.86
N VAL A 401 -4.69 8.95 11.92
CA VAL A 401 -4.82 9.71 13.18
C VAL A 401 -6.26 10.21 13.30
N GLU A 402 -6.95 9.79 14.35
CA GLU A 402 -8.32 10.17 14.66
C GLU A 402 -8.41 10.47 16.16
N ASN A 403 -8.95 11.63 16.53
CA ASN A 403 -9.02 12.09 17.94
C ASN A 403 -7.66 12.04 18.68
N SER A 404 -6.59 12.43 17.99
CA SER A 404 -5.18 12.40 18.45
C SER A 404 -4.59 11.00 18.73
N ILE A 405 -5.33 9.92 18.43
CA ILE A 405 -4.85 8.54 18.53
C ILE A 405 -4.31 8.10 17.16
N ARG A 406 -3.07 7.59 17.11
CA ARG A 406 -2.48 6.98 15.91
C ARG A 406 -2.74 5.47 15.88
N PHE A 407 -3.19 4.93 14.75
CA PHE A 407 -3.53 3.51 14.61
C PHE A 407 -3.46 3.01 13.15
N SER A 408 -3.34 1.70 12.98
CA SER A 408 -3.32 1.00 11.68
C SER A 408 -4.26 -0.20 11.65
N PHE A 409 -4.93 -0.42 10.51
CA PHE A 409 -5.70 -1.65 10.27
C PHE A 409 -4.77 -2.72 9.69
N VAL A 410 -4.53 -3.80 10.43
CA VAL A 410 -3.70 -4.93 10.00
C VAL A 410 -4.57 -6.19 9.91
N THR A 411 -4.30 -7.04 8.93
CA THR A 411 -4.83 -8.40 8.89
C THR A 411 -3.69 -9.39 8.82
N TYR A 412 -3.63 -10.26 9.82
CA TYR A 412 -2.75 -11.42 9.85
C TYR A 412 -3.54 -12.65 9.38
N VAL A 413 -2.99 -13.43 8.45
CA VAL A 413 -3.54 -14.74 8.06
C VAL A 413 -2.74 -15.85 8.73
N ARG A 414 -3.44 -16.92 9.14
CA ARG A 414 -2.80 -18.15 9.61
C ARG A 414 -2.13 -18.82 8.43
N VAL A 415 -0.89 -19.25 8.63
CA VAL A 415 -0.05 -19.86 7.61
C VAL A 415 0.39 -21.23 8.10
N GLN A 416 -0.03 -22.26 7.38
CA GLN A 416 0.37 -23.63 7.69
C GLN A 416 1.83 -23.81 7.25
N LYS A 417 2.68 -24.30 8.16
CA LYS A 417 4.04 -24.74 7.78
C LYS A 417 3.90 -25.85 6.73
N PRO A 418 4.68 -25.82 5.63
CA PRO A 418 4.80 -26.98 4.75
C PRO A 418 5.22 -28.19 5.60
N THR A 419 4.41 -29.24 5.63
CA THR A 419 4.78 -30.48 6.29
C THR A 419 5.88 -31.14 5.48
N GLU A 420 7.10 -31.14 6.01
CA GLU A 420 8.17 -32.02 5.56
C GLU A 420 7.73 -33.48 5.80
N GLY A 421 7.11 -34.07 4.79
CA GLY A 421 6.89 -35.51 4.75
C GLY A 421 8.25 -36.21 4.74
N PRO A 422 8.42 -37.33 5.48
CA PRO A 422 9.69 -38.04 5.51
C PRO A 422 10.08 -38.47 4.10
N LEU A 423 11.34 -38.26 3.71
CA LEU A 423 11.85 -38.69 2.41
C LEU A 423 11.73 -40.21 2.28
N ALA A 424 10.74 -40.66 1.51
CA ALA A 424 10.57 -42.06 1.16
C ALA A 424 11.67 -42.48 0.18
N THR A 425 12.78 -43.02 0.70
CA THR A 425 13.82 -43.65 -0.10
C THR A 425 13.28 -44.93 -0.75
N THR A 426 12.71 -44.81 -1.95
CA THR A 426 12.32 -45.96 -2.78
C THR A 426 13.34 -46.17 -3.89
N ASN A 427 14.02 -47.33 -3.84
CA ASN A 427 14.85 -47.80 -4.95
C ASN A 427 14.02 -47.88 -6.24
N GLY A 428 14.67 -47.60 -7.38
CA GLY A 428 13.97 -47.23 -8.61
C GLY A 428 13.04 -48.30 -9.19
N LEU A 429 11.83 -47.86 -9.56
CA LEU A 429 11.06 -48.42 -10.66
C LEU A 429 10.26 -47.28 -11.31
N GLU A 430 10.19 -47.25 -12.64
CA GLU A 430 9.42 -46.23 -13.36
C GLU A 430 7.91 -46.47 -13.18
N ILE A 431 7.18 -45.43 -12.76
CA ILE A 431 5.70 -45.41 -12.81
C ILE A 431 5.26 -44.09 -13.43
N SER A 432 4.98 -44.12 -14.73
CA SER A 432 4.18 -43.10 -15.39
C SER A 432 2.72 -43.17 -14.90
N ASN A 433 1.94 -42.11 -15.16
CA ASN A 433 0.53 -41.96 -14.76
C ASN A 433 0.25 -41.75 -13.26
N LYS A 434 0.63 -40.58 -12.73
CA LYS A 434 -0.03 -40.00 -11.55
C LYS A 434 -0.20 -38.46 -11.58
N LEU A 435 -0.47 -37.92 -12.76
CA LEU A 435 -0.78 -36.50 -13.00
C LEU A 435 -2.19 -36.12 -12.49
N GLY A 436 -2.46 -36.33 -11.19
CA GLY A 436 -3.82 -36.32 -10.65
C GLY A 436 -3.96 -36.11 -9.14
N SER A 437 -3.02 -35.39 -8.50
CA SER A 437 -3.17 -35.01 -7.08
C SER A 437 -2.31 -33.80 -6.64
N LEU A 438 -2.27 -32.73 -7.45
CA LEU A 438 -1.52 -31.50 -7.11
C LEU A 438 -2.35 -30.19 -7.17
N ASN A 439 -3.67 -30.29 -7.23
CA ASN A 439 -4.56 -29.12 -7.40
C ASN A 439 -4.88 -28.37 -6.08
N ASN A 440 -4.43 -28.87 -4.92
CA ASN A 440 -4.76 -28.32 -3.60
C ASN A 440 -3.90 -27.10 -3.21
N SER A 441 -3.74 -26.12 -4.11
CA SER A 441 -2.97 -24.88 -3.84
C SER A 441 -3.65 -23.58 -4.30
N VAL A 442 -4.84 -23.66 -4.90
CA VAL A 442 -5.55 -22.51 -5.49
C VAL A 442 -6.47 -21.78 -4.48
N GLU A 443 -6.81 -22.41 -3.35
CA GLU A 443 -7.89 -21.93 -2.46
C GLU A 443 -7.44 -21.18 -1.19
N SER A 444 -6.14 -21.15 -0.88
CA SER A 444 -5.64 -21.03 0.51
C SER A 444 -5.98 -19.76 1.33
N PHE A 445 -6.58 -18.72 0.75
CA PHE A 445 -7.00 -17.50 1.46
C PHE A 445 -8.42 -17.02 1.09
N SER A 446 -9.24 -17.87 0.46
CA SER A 446 -10.61 -17.53 0.02
C SER A 446 -11.59 -17.23 1.17
N PHE A 447 -11.24 -17.60 2.40
CA PHE A 447 -11.97 -17.27 3.63
C PHE A 447 -11.87 -15.78 4.01
N LEU A 448 -10.89 -15.03 3.48
CA LEU A 448 -10.78 -13.60 3.77
C LEU A 448 -11.97 -12.85 3.18
N PRO A 449 -12.59 -11.91 3.92
CA PRO A 449 -13.58 -11.00 3.33
C PRO A 449 -13.00 -10.33 2.09
N LYS A 450 -13.76 -10.32 0.98
CA LYS A 450 -13.29 -9.84 -0.33
C LYS A 450 -12.57 -8.48 -0.25
N MET A 451 -13.11 -7.56 0.55
CA MET A 451 -12.55 -6.21 0.78
C MET A 451 -11.16 -6.19 1.45
N ILE A 452 -10.72 -7.28 2.09
CA ILE A 452 -9.40 -7.46 2.70
C ILE A 452 -8.49 -8.25 1.75
N PHE A 453 -9.02 -9.30 1.11
CA PHE A 453 -8.33 -10.04 0.06
C PHE A 453 -7.81 -9.11 -1.04
N GLU A 454 -8.70 -8.26 -1.59
CA GLU A 454 -8.40 -7.29 -2.65
C GLU A 454 -7.51 -6.10 -2.23
N ARG A 455 -7.12 -6.01 -0.95
CA ARG A 455 -6.20 -4.99 -0.40
C ARG A 455 -4.74 -5.47 -0.30
N HIS A 456 -4.41 -6.71 -0.67
CA HIS A 456 -3.01 -7.17 -0.70
C HIS A 456 -2.15 -6.25 -1.60
N GLY A 457 -0.98 -5.82 -1.13
CA GLY A 457 -0.18 -4.77 -1.81
C GLY A 457 0.24 -5.12 -3.24
N GLU A 458 0.46 -6.41 -3.53
CA GLU A 458 0.77 -6.91 -4.88
C GLU A 458 -0.32 -6.60 -5.92
N TYR A 459 -1.58 -6.40 -5.51
CA TYR A 459 -2.63 -5.99 -6.43
C TYR A 459 -2.43 -4.59 -7.02
N MET A 460 -1.56 -3.74 -6.46
CA MET A 460 -1.19 -2.48 -7.13
C MET A 460 -0.44 -2.73 -8.44
N TYR A 461 0.55 -3.64 -8.40
CA TYR A 461 1.30 -4.08 -9.59
C TYR A 461 0.39 -4.85 -10.55
N LEU A 462 -0.36 -5.85 -10.07
CA LEU A 462 -1.19 -6.70 -10.92
C LEU A 462 -2.29 -5.89 -11.64
N ARG A 463 -2.96 -4.95 -10.95
CA ARG A 463 -3.96 -4.08 -11.58
C ARG A 463 -3.33 -3.16 -12.64
N LEU A 464 -2.12 -2.64 -12.41
CA LEU A 464 -1.44 -1.79 -13.39
C LEU A 464 -0.98 -2.60 -14.62
N VAL A 465 -0.50 -3.83 -14.44
CA VAL A 465 -0.23 -4.76 -15.56
C VAL A 465 -1.50 -5.04 -16.36
N GLN A 466 -2.60 -5.39 -15.68
CA GLN A 466 -3.90 -5.66 -16.31
C GLN A 466 -4.44 -4.45 -17.09
N ASP A 467 -4.25 -3.25 -16.56
CA ASP A 467 -4.68 -1.98 -17.14
C ASP A 467 -3.84 -1.55 -18.36
N ILE A 468 -2.52 -1.76 -18.32
CA ILE A 468 -1.62 -1.54 -19.46
C ILE A 468 -1.88 -2.57 -20.58
N ILE A 469 -2.13 -3.84 -20.24
CA ILE A 469 -2.48 -4.87 -21.24
C ILE A 469 -3.87 -4.61 -21.85
N GLY A 470 -4.84 -4.16 -21.05
CA GLY A 470 -6.22 -3.95 -21.50
C GLY A 470 -6.49 -2.60 -22.18
N SER A 471 -5.68 -1.57 -21.92
CA SER A 471 -5.93 -0.21 -22.42
C SER A 471 -4.67 0.66 -22.61
N GLY A 472 -3.47 0.06 -22.58
CA GLY A 472 -2.23 0.76 -22.89
C GLY A 472 -2.12 1.11 -24.38
N ILE A 473 -1.51 2.25 -24.68
CA ILE A 473 -1.27 2.70 -26.05
C ILE A 473 -0.15 1.85 -26.66
N GLN A 474 -0.44 1.26 -27.83
CA GLN A 474 0.54 0.55 -28.63
C GLN A 474 1.59 1.53 -29.17
N LYS A 475 2.86 1.26 -28.90
CA LYS A 475 4.02 1.99 -29.43
C LYS A 475 4.99 1.01 -30.07
N GLU A 476 5.74 1.48 -31.06
CA GLU A 476 7.00 0.83 -31.45
C GLU A 476 8.13 1.33 -30.54
N ASP A 477 9.20 0.55 -30.41
CA ASP A 477 10.34 0.84 -29.54
C ASP A 477 11.69 0.68 -30.25
N ARG A 478 12.76 1.11 -29.59
CA ARG A 478 14.15 1.02 -30.08
C ARG A 478 14.66 -0.42 -30.28
N THR A 479 13.87 -1.42 -29.90
CA THR A 479 14.20 -2.85 -29.92
C THR A 479 13.38 -3.62 -30.95
N GLY A 480 12.53 -2.95 -31.74
CA GLY A 480 11.67 -3.59 -32.75
C GLY A 480 10.62 -4.57 -32.20
N THR A 481 10.47 -4.63 -30.87
CA THR A 481 9.55 -5.55 -30.18
C THR A 481 8.17 -4.90 -30.05
N GLY A 482 8.17 -3.61 -29.76
CA GLY A 482 7.00 -2.81 -29.47
C GLY A 482 6.41 -3.08 -28.08
N THR A 483 5.66 -2.10 -27.60
CA THR A 483 5.09 -2.07 -26.25
C THR A 483 3.61 -1.71 -26.26
N LEU A 484 2.91 -2.10 -25.20
CA LEU A 484 1.69 -1.45 -24.70
C LEU A 484 2.11 -0.56 -23.52
N SER A 485 1.62 0.68 -23.45
CA SER A 485 2.18 1.68 -22.53
C SER A 485 1.13 2.60 -21.89
N LYS A 486 1.42 3.10 -20.69
CA LYS A 486 0.75 4.25 -20.07
C LYS A 486 1.77 5.23 -19.51
N PHE A 487 1.40 6.50 -19.44
CA PHE A 487 2.28 7.57 -18.98
C PHE A 487 1.76 8.18 -17.68
N GLY A 488 2.63 8.26 -16.66
CA GLY A 488 2.29 8.85 -15.36
C GLY A 488 1.48 7.91 -14.45
N CYS A 489 2.10 6.83 -13.99
CA CYS A 489 1.49 5.87 -13.08
C CYS A 489 2.15 5.90 -11.68
N GLN A 490 1.47 5.40 -10.64
CA GLN A 490 2.01 5.36 -9.28
C GLN A 490 1.58 4.10 -8.52
N MET A 491 2.48 3.56 -7.71
CA MET A 491 2.22 2.53 -6.69
C MET A 491 2.78 2.98 -5.32
N ARG A 492 2.24 2.47 -4.21
CA ARG A 492 2.69 2.83 -2.84
C ARG A 492 2.62 1.61 -1.92
N PHE A 493 3.77 1.18 -1.44
CA PHE A 493 3.95 0.00 -0.60
C PHE A 493 4.25 0.42 0.84
N ASN A 494 3.62 -0.23 1.81
CA ASN A 494 3.82 -0.01 3.24
C ASN A 494 4.90 -0.97 3.75
N LEU A 495 6.00 -0.45 4.32
CA LEU A 495 7.17 -1.23 4.73
C LEU A 495 7.14 -1.64 6.22
N ARG A 496 6.18 -1.15 7.02
CA ARG A 496 6.14 -1.30 8.49
C ARG A 496 5.93 -2.73 9.00
N LYS A 497 5.42 -3.63 8.14
CA LYS A 497 4.96 -4.99 8.52
C LYS A 497 5.46 -6.11 7.61
N SER A 498 5.72 -5.80 6.34
CA SER A 498 6.23 -6.76 5.35
C SER A 498 6.98 -6.03 4.24
N PHE A 499 7.70 -6.78 3.42
CA PHE A 499 8.60 -6.28 2.39
C PHE A 499 8.06 -6.63 0.99
N PRO A 500 7.91 -5.66 0.06
CA PRO A 500 7.14 -5.83 -1.18
C PRO A 500 7.86 -6.61 -2.29
N LEU A 501 8.43 -7.78 -1.97
CA LEU A 501 8.89 -8.74 -2.96
C LEU A 501 7.67 -9.50 -3.53
N LEU A 502 7.45 -9.40 -4.83
CA LEU A 502 6.28 -10.02 -5.47
C LEU A 502 6.26 -11.55 -5.31
N THR A 503 5.07 -12.12 -5.15
CA THR A 503 4.85 -13.53 -4.83
C THR A 503 4.23 -14.33 -5.98
N THR A 504 3.59 -13.68 -6.94
CA THR A 504 3.03 -14.31 -8.15
C THR A 504 4.10 -14.72 -9.18
N LYS A 505 5.35 -14.26 -9.02
CA LYS A 505 6.54 -14.79 -9.71
C LYS A 505 7.75 -14.80 -8.77
N LYS A 506 8.74 -15.68 -8.98
CA LYS A 506 10.05 -15.61 -8.28
C LYS A 506 10.76 -14.32 -8.72
N VAL A 507 11.22 -13.52 -7.78
CA VAL A 507 12.08 -12.35 -8.02
C VAL A 507 13.51 -12.71 -7.59
N PHE A 508 14.52 -12.27 -8.33
CA PHE A 508 15.93 -12.62 -8.09
C PHE A 508 16.52 -11.80 -6.93
N TRP A 509 16.17 -12.16 -5.70
CA TRP A 509 16.53 -11.43 -4.48
C TRP A 509 18.03 -11.14 -4.34
N ARG A 510 18.89 -12.16 -4.56
CA ARG A 510 20.35 -11.96 -4.46
C ARG A 510 20.85 -10.90 -5.45
N GLY A 511 20.33 -10.89 -6.68
CA GLY A 511 20.61 -9.83 -7.64
C GLY A 511 20.18 -8.44 -7.15
N VAL A 512 18.99 -8.32 -6.55
CA VAL A 512 18.47 -7.05 -5.98
C VAL A 512 19.41 -6.50 -4.90
N VAL A 513 19.84 -7.35 -3.97
CA VAL A 513 20.72 -6.96 -2.86
C VAL A 513 22.11 -6.56 -3.38
N GLU A 514 22.72 -7.40 -4.21
CA GLU A 514 24.10 -7.22 -4.64
C GLU A 514 24.25 -6.08 -5.67
N GLU A 515 23.25 -5.83 -6.52
CA GLU A 515 23.20 -4.61 -7.36
C GLU A 515 23.07 -3.35 -6.51
N LEU A 516 22.21 -3.36 -5.48
CA LEU A 516 22.06 -2.19 -4.62
C LEU A 516 23.34 -1.88 -3.84
N LEU A 517 24.05 -2.90 -3.35
CA LEU A 517 25.37 -2.73 -2.72
C LEU A 517 26.42 -2.22 -3.72
N TRP A 518 26.37 -2.67 -4.98
CA TRP A 518 27.21 -2.16 -6.07
C TRP A 518 26.91 -0.70 -6.40
N PHE A 519 25.64 -0.27 -6.44
CA PHE A 519 25.27 1.14 -6.55
C PHE A 519 25.75 1.96 -5.34
N ILE A 520 25.58 1.45 -4.11
CA ILE A 520 26.02 2.12 -2.89
C ILE A 520 27.54 2.34 -2.91
N SER A 521 28.33 1.33 -3.31
CA SER A 521 29.80 1.41 -3.39
C SER A 521 30.36 2.38 -4.45
N GLY A 522 29.50 3.06 -5.23
CA GLY A 522 29.94 3.96 -6.30
C GLY A 522 30.43 3.28 -7.58
N SER A 523 30.38 1.94 -7.63
CA SER A 523 30.96 1.12 -8.69
C SER A 523 30.31 1.33 -10.06
N THR A 524 31.12 1.16 -11.11
CA THR A 524 30.72 1.15 -12.53
C THR A 524 31.19 -0.10 -13.28
N ASN A 525 31.90 -1.02 -12.60
CA ASN A 525 32.45 -2.24 -13.16
C ASN A 525 31.46 -3.42 -13.05
N ALA A 526 30.88 -3.84 -14.17
CA ALA A 526 29.93 -4.97 -14.20
C ALA A 526 30.56 -6.31 -13.79
N LYS A 527 31.89 -6.48 -13.92
CA LYS A 527 32.60 -7.72 -13.59
C LYS A 527 32.45 -8.10 -12.12
N ILE A 528 32.35 -7.11 -11.23
CA ILE A 528 32.11 -7.31 -9.78
C ILE A 528 30.77 -8.02 -9.51
N LEU A 529 29.78 -7.90 -10.41
CA LEU A 529 28.52 -8.65 -10.35
C LEU A 529 28.65 -10.01 -11.06
N GLN A 530 29.37 -10.09 -12.18
CA GLN A 530 29.63 -11.33 -12.90
C GLN A 530 30.42 -12.35 -12.06
N ASP A 531 31.45 -11.90 -11.33
CA ASP A 531 32.24 -12.70 -10.38
C ASP A 531 31.38 -13.29 -9.24
N LYS A 532 30.22 -12.68 -8.97
CA LYS A 532 29.22 -13.12 -7.99
C LYS A 532 28.12 -14.01 -8.61
N GLY A 533 28.12 -14.20 -9.93
CA GLY A 533 27.09 -14.92 -10.70
C GLY A 533 25.84 -14.09 -11.02
N ILE A 534 25.99 -12.77 -11.22
CA ILE A 534 24.89 -11.81 -11.38
C ILE A 534 25.03 -11.08 -12.72
N HIS A 535 24.33 -11.60 -13.72
CA HIS A 535 24.50 -11.27 -15.14
C HIS A 535 23.54 -10.18 -15.67
N ILE A 536 22.93 -9.40 -14.77
CA ILE A 536 21.86 -8.45 -15.11
C ILE A 536 22.32 -7.25 -15.95
N TRP A 537 23.64 -6.97 -15.97
CA TRP A 537 24.25 -5.89 -16.74
C TRP A 537 24.99 -6.37 -18.02
N ASP A 538 25.14 -7.67 -18.23
CA ASP A 538 26.04 -8.23 -19.26
C ASP A 538 25.68 -7.76 -20.67
N GLY A 539 24.39 -7.78 -21.02
CA GLY A 539 23.89 -7.28 -22.30
C GLY A 539 24.00 -5.77 -22.50
N ASN A 540 24.34 -5.01 -21.46
CA ASN A 540 24.65 -3.58 -21.51
C ASN A 540 26.15 -3.28 -21.31
N ALA A 541 26.95 -4.27 -20.92
CA ALA A 541 28.38 -4.14 -20.65
C ALA A 541 29.28 -4.79 -21.71
N SER A 542 28.70 -5.58 -22.62
CA SER A 542 29.41 -6.30 -23.68
C SER A 542 30.02 -5.38 -24.74
N ARG A 543 31.10 -5.85 -25.36
CA ARG A 543 31.82 -5.17 -26.46
C ARG A 543 30.88 -4.70 -27.57
N ASP A 544 30.09 -5.62 -28.13
CA ASP A 544 29.14 -5.36 -29.21
C ASP A 544 28.14 -4.24 -28.85
N TYR A 545 27.61 -4.25 -27.62
CA TYR A 545 26.66 -3.23 -27.19
C TYR A 545 27.34 -1.87 -27.03
N LEU A 546 28.49 -1.80 -26.35
CA LEU A 546 29.28 -0.59 -26.16
C LEU A 546 29.69 0.04 -27.51
N ASP A 547 30.10 -0.77 -28.49
CA ASP A 547 30.40 -0.31 -29.84
C ASP A 547 29.15 0.22 -30.57
N SER A 548 28.01 -0.47 -30.45
CA SER A 548 26.74 -0.05 -31.08
C SER A 548 26.23 1.33 -30.63
N ILE A 549 26.64 1.78 -29.44
CA ILE A 549 26.31 3.10 -28.88
C ILE A 549 27.47 4.11 -28.98
N GLY A 550 28.58 3.74 -29.63
CA GLY A 550 29.71 4.62 -29.89
C GLY A 550 30.71 4.77 -28.74
N LEU A 551 30.74 3.83 -27.78
CA LEU A 551 31.69 3.78 -26.67
C LEU A 551 32.84 2.80 -26.97
N THR A 552 33.50 2.99 -28.13
CA THR A 552 34.57 2.11 -28.64
C THR A 552 35.76 1.99 -27.70
N ASP A 553 36.16 3.11 -27.10
CA ASP A 553 37.38 3.22 -26.29
C ASP A 553 37.17 2.72 -24.84
N ARG A 554 35.99 2.16 -24.55
CA ARG A 554 35.57 1.68 -23.24
C ARG A 554 35.98 0.22 -23.06
N GLU A 555 36.47 -0.14 -21.87
CA GLU A 555 36.67 -1.56 -21.57
C GLU A 555 35.32 -2.31 -21.52
N GLU A 556 35.28 -3.54 -22.02
CA GLU A 556 34.14 -4.42 -21.77
C GLU A 556 33.98 -4.63 -20.26
N GLY A 557 32.76 -4.43 -19.74
CA GLY A 557 32.48 -4.34 -18.30
C GLY A 557 32.32 -2.91 -17.75
N ASP A 558 32.87 -1.88 -18.41
CA ASP A 558 32.79 -0.49 -17.95
C ASP A 558 31.46 0.14 -18.41
N LEU A 559 30.51 0.31 -17.48
CA LEU A 559 29.19 0.88 -17.76
C LEU A 559 29.21 2.42 -17.88
N GLY A 560 30.35 3.06 -17.71
CA GLY A 560 30.46 4.51 -17.57
C GLY A 560 29.89 5.04 -16.25
N PRO A 561 29.73 6.37 -16.12
CA PRO A 561 29.31 7.03 -14.87
C PRO A 561 27.81 6.86 -14.57
N VAL A 562 27.35 5.61 -14.46
CA VAL A 562 25.96 5.24 -14.17
C VAL A 562 25.63 5.28 -12.67
N TYR A 563 24.34 5.31 -12.33
CA TYR A 563 23.74 5.12 -11.01
C TYR A 563 24.65 5.39 -9.80
N GLY A 564 25.39 4.39 -9.31
CA GLY A 564 26.24 4.49 -8.12
C GLY A 564 27.31 5.57 -8.20
N PHE A 565 27.96 5.72 -9.35
CA PHE A 565 28.91 6.81 -9.59
C PHE A 565 28.25 8.17 -9.40
N GLN A 566 27.02 8.35 -9.92
CA GLN A 566 26.29 9.59 -9.71
C GLN A 566 25.83 9.75 -8.26
N TRP A 567 25.56 8.67 -7.52
CA TRP A 567 25.20 8.72 -6.10
C TRP A 567 26.36 9.16 -5.21
N ARG A 568 27.60 8.68 -5.47
CA ARG A 568 28.78 8.94 -4.63
C ARG A 568 29.70 10.05 -5.15
N HIS A 569 29.67 10.32 -6.46
CA HIS A 569 30.63 11.17 -7.17
C HIS A 569 29.95 12.12 -8.17
N PHE A 570 28.76 12.65 -7.83
CA PHE A 570 27.97 13.48 -8.77
C PHE A 570 28.80 14.64 -9.35
N GLY A 571 28.86 14.73 -10.68
CA GLY A 571 29.63 15.77 -11.39
C GLY A 571 31.15 15.60 -11.38
N ALA A 572 31.70 14.48 -10.88
CA ALA A 572 33.11 14.14 -11.08
C ALA A 572 33.38 13.77 -12.55
N SER A 573 34.54 14.17 -13.08
CA SER A 573 34.96 13.76 -14.43
C SER A 573 35.31 12.27 -14.46
N TYR A 574 34.48 11.46 -15.12
CA TYR A 574 34.74 10.04 -15.32
C TYR A 574 35.96 9.80 -16.22
N THR A 575 36.69 8.71 -15.96
CA THR A 575 37.82 8.26 -16.77
C THR A 575 37.66 6.80 -17.19
N ASN A 576 37.62 5.88 -16.22
CA ASN A 576 37.29 4.46 -16.38
C ASN A 576 36.83 3.86 -15.03
N MET A 577 36.40 2.60 -15.06
CA MET A 577 35.89 1.86 -13.90
C MET A 577 36.93 1.40 -12.87
N HIS A 578 38.23 1.60 -13.13
CA HIS A 578 39.33 1.21 -12.23
C HIS A 578 39.92 2.39 -11.44
N ALA A 579 39.56 3.62 -11.79
CA ALA A 579 40.08 4.81 -11.15
C ALA A 579 39.44 5.03 -9.76
N ASP A 580 40.25 5.45 -8.79
CA ASP A 580 39.73 5.93 -7.50
C ASP A 580 39.02 7.28 -7.68
N TYR A 581 37.78 7.39 -7.20
CA TYR A 581 36.98 8.62 -7.19
C TYR A 581 36.71 9.16 -5.78
N THR A 582 37.35 8.61 -4.74
CA THR A 582 37.25 9.07 -3.35
C THR A 582 37.48 10.59 -3.26
N GLY A 583 36.52 11.30 -2.66
CA GLY A 583 36.55 12.76 -2.53
C GLY A 583 36.35 13.57 -3.81
N LYS A 584 36.00 12.93 -4.95
CA LYS A 584 35.68 13.62 -6.21
C LYS A 584 34.17 13.71 -6.41
N GLY A 585 33.71 14.84 -6.95
CA GLY A 585 32.28 15.10 -7.15
C GLY A 585 31.55 15.39 -5.84
N PHE A 586 30.26 15.08 -5.79
CA PHE A 586 29.42 15.24 -4.61
C PHE A 586 28.74 13.91 -4.22
N ASP A 587 28.95 13.48 -2.98
CA ASP A 587 28.33 12.28 -2.40
C ASP A 587 26.91 12.59 -1.92
N GLN A 588 25.93 12.36 -2.79
CA GLN A 588 24.51 12.55 -2.50
C GLN A 588 23.99 11.53 -1.48
N LEU A 589 24.56 10.32 -1.41
CA LEU A 589 24.09 9.28 -0.48
C LEU A 589 24.44 9.66 0.97
N LEU A 590 25.67 10.10 1.21
CA LEU A 590 26.08 10.59 2.53
C LEU A 590 25.41 11.91 2.90
N ASP A 591 25.20 12.84 1.95
CA ASP A 591 24.40 14.05 2.18
C ASP A 591 22.94 13.74 2.56
N VAL A 592 22.31 12.77 1.89
CA VAL A 592 20.96 12.28 2.24
C VAL A 592 20.93 11.72 3.67
N ILE A 593 21.86 10.82 4.03
CA ILE A 593 21.94 10.24 5.38
C ILE A 593 22.23 11.32 6.43
N HIS A 594 23.13 12.25 6.14
CA HIS A 594 23.43 13.39 7.01
C HIS A 594 22.19 14.26 7.23
N LYS A 595 21.45 14.63 6.18
CA LYS A 595 20.21 15.42 6.31
C LYS A 595 19.13 14.68 7.09
N ILE A 596 18.93 13.39 6.86
CA ILE A 596 17.94 12.59 7.62
C ILE A 596 18.28 12.59 9.12
N ARG A 597 19.56 12.48 9.49
CA ARG A 597 20.03 12.51 10.90
C ARG A 597 20.01 13.91 11.53
N SER A 598 20.27 14.97 10.77
CA SER A 598 20.52 16.34 11.30
C SER A 598 19.40 17.36 11.07
N ASN A 599 18.60 17.19 10.01
CA ASN A 599 17.52 18.09 9.61
C ASN A 599 16.40 17.29 8.89
N PRO A 600 15.70 16.38 9.60
CA PRO A 600 14.73 15.45 9.00
C PRO A 600 13.55 16.13 8.28
N ASP A 601 13.23 17.38 8.64
CA ASP A 601 12.19 18.19 8.00
C ASP A 601 12.63 18.86 6.67
N ASP A 602 13.90 18.68 6.23
CA ASP A 602 14.34 19.26 4.95
C ASP A 602 13.58 18.63 3.77
N ARG A 603 13.14 19.49 2.86
CA ARG A 603 12.40 19.10 1.66
C ARG A 603 13.33 18.80 0.48
N ARG A 604 14.66 18.85 0.72
CA ARG A 604 15.76 18.67 -0.26
C ARG A 604 16.61 17.41 0.02
N ILE A 605 16.02 16.40 0.65
CA ILE A 605 16.63 15.08 0.84
C ILE A 605 16.39 14.27 -0.44
N VAL A 606 17.25 14.46 -1.44
CA VAL A 606 17.09 13.94 -2.81
C VAL A 606 18.38 13.28 -3.28
N LEU A 607 18.25 12.13 -3.92
CA LEU A 607 19.33 11.34 -4.52
C LEU A 607 19.07 11.18 -6.02
N SER A 608 19.92 11.71 -6.89
CA SER A 608 19.73 11.71 -8.35
C SER A 608 20.83 10.94 -9.10
N ALA A 609 20.43 10.01 -9.95
CA ALA A 609 21.31 9.42 -10.97
C ALA A 609 21.32 10.24 -12.28
N TRP A 610 20.40 11.18 -12.46
CA TRP A 610 20.22 11.87 -13.75
C TRP A 610 21.11 13.12 -13.88
N ASN A 611 22.31 12.92 -14.42
CA ASN A 611 23.23 13.98 -14.83
C ASN A 611 23.20 14.17 -16.37
N PRO A 612 22.61 15.27 -16.91
CA PRO A 612 22.50 15.53 -18.34
C PRO A 612 23.82 15.60 -19.11
N SER A 613 24.91 16.01 -18.45
CA SER A 613 26.25 16.10 -19.08
C SER A 613 26.79 14.72 -19.43
N ASP A 614 26.56 13.75 -18.55
CA ASP A 614 27.21 12.45 -18.57
C ASP A 614 26.44 11.41 -19.38
N LEU A 615 25.16 11.66 -19.72
CA LEU A 615 24.26 10.68 -20.37
C LEU A 615 24.81 10.04 -21.65
N LYS A 616 25.68 10.75 -22.39
CA LYS A 616 26.33 10.26 -23.62
C LYS A 616 27.53 9.35 -23.36
N THR A 617 27.99 9.26 -22.11
CA THR A 617 29.16 8.47 -21.67
C THR A 617 28.77 7.26 -20.81
N MET A 618 27.48 7.13 -20.49
CA MET A 618 26.88 6.00 -19.79
C MET A 618 26.48 4.92 -20.81
N ALA A 619 26.70 3.65 -20.47
CA ALA A 619 26.21 2.54 -21.31
C ALA A 619 24.68 2.50 -21.39
N LEU A 620 23.97 2.85 -20.31
CA LEU A 620 22.53 2.99 -20.30
C LEU A 620 22.10 4.21 -19.44
N PRO A 621 21.41 5.22 -20.00
CA PRO A 621 20.88 6.34 -19.23
C PRO A 621 19.93 5.87 -18.11
N PRO A 622 20.06 6.37 -16.86
CA PRO A 622 19.34 5.86 -15.70
C PRO A 622 17.82 5.73 -15.88
N CYS A 623 17.28 4.55 -15.59
CA CYS A 623 15.85 4.28 -15.67
C CYS A 623 15.11 4.82 -14.44
N HIS A 624 15.57 4.46 -13.23
CA HIS A 624 15.23 5.13 -11.98
C HIS A 624 16.13 6.37 -11.84
N MET A 625 15.53 7.55 -12.09
CA MET A 625 16.28 8.81 -12.25
C MET A 625 16.66 9.44 -10.92
N PHE A 626 15.73 9.47 -9.97
CA PHE A 626 15.94 10.07 -8.66
C PHE A 626 15.00 9.48 -7.61
N ALA A 627 15.38 9.61 -6.36
CA ALA A 627 14.52 9.37 -5.20
C ALA A 627 14.53 10.58 -4.26
N GLN A 628 13.39 10.84 -3.63
CA GLN A 628 13.23 11.83 -2.57
C GLN A 628 12.80 11.11 -1.28
N PHE A 629 13.45 11.44 -0.17
CA PHE A 629 13.13 10.90 1.13
C PHE A 629 12.31 11.89 1.96
N TYR A 630 11.55 11.37 2.92
CA TYR A 630 10.67 12.13 3.80
C TYR A 630 10.62 11.46 5.17
N VAL A 631 10.85 12.22 6.24
CA VAL A 631 10.78 11.74 7.63
C VAL A 631 9.52 12.29 8.30
N ALA A 632 8.77 11.43 8.99
CA ALA A 632 7.68 11.86 9.87
C ALA A 632 7.41 10.80 10.95
N HIS A 633 7.10 11.23 12.18
CA HIS A 633 6.74 10.32 13.30
C HIS A 633 7.78 9.22 13.60
N GLY A 634 9.07 9.45 13.32
CA GLY A 634 10.14 8.45 13.45
C GLY A 634 10.25 7.46 12.27
N GLU A 635 9.42 7.61 11.24
CA GLU A 635 9.43 6.77 10.04
C GLU A 635 10.12 7.48 8.88
N LEU A 636 10.93 6.73 8.10
CA LEU A 636 11.49 7.16 6.83
C LEU A 636 10.67 6.61 5.66
N SER A 637 10.19 7.49 4.80
CA SER A 637 9.55 7.13 3.52
C SER A 637 10.40 7.59 2.33
N CYS A 638 10.22 6.93 1.18
CA CYS A 638 10.96 7.19 -0.06
C CYS A 638 10.01 7.24 -1.26
N GLN A 639 10.13 8.25 -2.10
CA GLN A 639 9.47 8.33 -3.40
C GLN A 639 10.52 8.28 -4.52
N MET A 640 10.48 7.24 -5.35
CA MET A 640 11.37 7.09 -6.51
C MET A 640 10.63 7.36 -7.83
N TYR A 641 11.26 8.11 -8.73
CA TYR A 641 10.76 8.37 -10.09
C TYR A 641 11.55 7.57 -11.15
N GLN A 642 10.84 6.73 -11.89
CA GLN A 642 11.37 5.89 -12.95
C GLN A 642 10.81 6.32 -14.31
N ARG A 643 11.63 6.95 -15.18
CA ARG A 643 11.19 7.46 -16.50
C ARG A 643 10.68 6.39 -17.45
N SER A 644 11.15 5.15 -17.29
CA SER A 644 10.91 4.04 -18.21
C SER A 644 10.92 2.75 -17.42
N ALA A 645 9.79 2.04 -17.45
CA ALA A 645 9.43 1.01 -16.49
C ALA A 645 8.81 -0.19 -17.21
N ASP A 646 9.65 -1.18 -17.56
CA ASP A 646 9.16 -2.48 -18.01
C ASP A 646 8.48 -3.20 -16.84
N MET A 647 7.17 -3.34 -16.95
CA MET A 647 6.34 -4.03 -15.99
C MET A 647 6.63 -5.54 -15.97
N GLY A 648 7.16 -6.11 -17.05
CA GLY A 648 7.44 -7.55 -17.17
C GLY A 648 8.58 -8.02 -16.26
N LEU A 649 9.77 -7.44 -16.43
CA LEU A 649 11.01 -7.84 -15.75
C LEU A 649 11.43 -6.80 -14.71
N GLY A 650 11.65 -5.56 -15.15
CA GLY A 650 12.33 -4.51 -14.37
C GLY A 650 11.59 -4.03 -13.12
N VAL A 651 10.32 -3.61 -13.25
CA VAL A 651 9.56 -2.99 -12.15
C VAL A 651 9.51 -3.86 -10.88
N PRO A 652 9.23 -5.18 -10.94
CA PRO A 652 9.32 -6.07 -9.76
C PRO A 652 10.68 -6.10 -9.06
N PHE A 653 11.77 -5.88 -9.80
CA PHE A 653 13.13 -5.76 -9.25
C PHE A 653 13.34 -4.35 -8.65
N ASN A 654 12.92 -3.30 -9.35
CA ASN A 654 13.05 -1.92 -8.89
C ASN A 654 12.22 -1.63 -7.61
N ILE A 655 11.04 -2.26 -7.46
CA ILE A 655 10.23 -2.19 -6.23
C ILE A 655 11.04 -2.73 -5.03
N ALA A 656 11.63 -3.92 -5.18
CA ALA A 656 12.42 -4.53 -4.13
C ALA A 656 13.71 -3.74 -3.83
N SER A 657 14.40 -3.25 -4.86
CA SER A 657 15.64 -2.47 -4.72
C SER A 657 15.42 -1.17 -3.93
N TYR A 658 14.43 -0.34 -4.30
CA TYR A 658 14.20 0.91 -3.57
C TYR A 658 13.46 0.72 -2.24
N ALA A 659 12.65 -0.33 -2.07
CA ALA A 659 12.17 -0.71 -0.74
C ALA A 659 13.33 -1.11 0.19
N LEU A 660 14.31 -1.88 -0.31
CA LEU A 660 15.51 -2.26 0.45
C LEU A 660 16.36 -1.03 0.80
N LEU A 661 16.62 -0.13 -0.16
CA LEU A 661 17.32 1.14 0.10
C LEU A 661 16.62 1.96 1.18
N THR A 662 15.29 2.03 1.14
CA THR A 662 14.49 2.73 2.17
C THR A 662 14.70 2.09 3.55
N CYS A 663 14.68 0.76 3.64
CA CYS A 663 14.93 0.04 4.90
C CYS A 663 16.37 0.19 5.40
N MET A 664 17.37 0.20 4.50
CA MET A 664 18.79 0.40 4.84
C MET A 664 19.05 1.81 5.38
N VAL A 665 18.57 2.84 4.66
CA VAL A 665 18.73 4.25 5.09
C VAL A 665 17.94 4.51 6.37
N ALA A 666 16.77 3.91 6.56
CA ALA A 666 16.04 3.97 7.83
C ALA A 666 16.86 3.35 8.97
N HIS A 667 17.40 2.15 8.76
CA HIS A 667 18.18 1.42 9.77
C HIS A 667 19.43 2.18 10.26
N VAL A 668 20.21 2.75 9.35
CA VAL A 668 21.42 3.52 9.73
C VAL A 668 21.09 4.89 10.32
N CYS A 669 19.87 5.40 10.13
CA CYS A 669 19.38 6.64 10.74
C CYS A 669 18.59 6.41 12.03
N ASP A 670 18.52 5.17 12.54
CA ASP A 670 17.71 4.75 13.70
C ASP A 670 16.21 5.11 13.57
N LEU A 671 15.71 5.10 12.33
CA LEU A 671 14.30 5.31 11.96
C LEU A 671 13.62 3.98 11.58
N THR A 672 12.29 3.94 11.65
CA THR A 672 11.50 2.81 11.14
C THR A 672 11.18 2.97 9.64
N PRO A 673 11.09 1.87 8.86
CA PRO A 673 10.65 1.96 7.46
C PRO A 673 9.16 2.33 7.36
N GLY A 674 8.88 3.45 6.69
CA GLY A 674 7.53 3.97 6.44
C GLY A 674 6.95 3.42 5.13
N ASP A 675 6.95 4.26 4.09
CA ASP A 675 6.38 3.93 2.77
C ASP A 675 7.41 4.00 1.65
N PHE A 676 7.28 3.11 0.66
CA PHE A 676 7.92 3.24 -0.64
C PHE A 676 6.89 3.62 -1.71
N ILE A 677 7.04 4.80 -2.32
CA ILE A 677 6.22 5.31 -3.43
C ILE A 677 7.00 5.13 -4.73
N HIS A 678 6.43 4.40 -5.69
CA HIS A 678 7.03 4.16 -7.00
C HIS A 678 6.25 4.96 -8.06
N VAL A 679 6.86 6.01 -8.60
CA VAL A 679 6.27 6.85 -9.66
C VAL A 679 6.88 6.47 -10.99
N LEU A 680 6.04 6.18 -11.98
CA LEU A 680 6.46 5.72 -13.30
C LEU A 680 6.13 6.78 -14.36
N GLY A 681 7.11 7.10 -15.21
CA GLY A 681 6.96 7.83 -16.45
C GLY A 681 6.28 6.95 -17.50
N ASP A 682 7.06 6.40 -18.44
CA ASP A 682 6.58 5.43 -19.42
C ASP A 682 6.54 4.01 -18.82
N ALA A 683 5.37 3.64 -18.27
CA ALA A 683 5.08 2.32 -17.73
C ALA A 683 4.56 1.40 -18.85
N HIS A 684 5.30 0.34 -19.16
CA HIS A 684 5.07 -0.42 -20.38
C HIS A 684 5.21 -1.94 -20.20
N VAL A 685 4.53 -2.67 -21.09
CA VAL A 685 4.63 -4.12 -21.27
C VAL A 685 5.11 -4.36 -22.70
N TYR A 686 6.27 -5.00 -22.86
CA TYR A 686 6.71 -5.50 -24.17
C TYR A 686 5.70 -6.51 -24.74
N ARG A 687 5.46 -6.50 -26.05
CA ARG A 687 4.50 -7.42 -26.69
C ARG A 687 4.78 -8.90 -26.40
N THR A 688 6.06 -9.26 -26.30
CA THR A 688 6.55 -10.59 -25.88
C THR A 688 6.16 -10.97 -24.45
N HIS A 689 6.04 -9.99 -23.54
CA HIS A 689 5.70 -10.21 -22.13
C HIS A 689 4.18 -10.32 -21.87
N VAL A 690 3.32 -9.96 -22.84
CA VAL A 690 1.85 -9.95 -22.65
C VAL A 690 1.31 -11.31 -22.22
N LYS A 691 1.68 -12.41 -22.90
CA LYS A 691 1.22 -13.76 -22.55
C LYS A 691 1.75 -14.23 -21.17
N PRO A 692 3.07 -14.18 -20.87
CA PRO A 692 3.59 -14.48 -19.53
C PRO A 692 2.94 -13.66 -18.41
N LEU A 693 2.58 -12.40 -18.67
CA LEU A 693 1.88 -11.56 -17.71
C LEU A 693 0.40 -11.92 -17.56
N GLN A 694 -0.30 -12.32 -18.62
CA GLN A 694 -1.64 -12.91 -18.53
C GLN A 694 -1.65 -14.20 -17.69
N GLU A 695 -0.61 -15.02 -17.80
CA GLU A 695 -0.40 -16.22 -16.96
C GLU A 695 -0.03 -15.84 -15.51
N GLN A 696 0.71 -14.76 -15.28
CA GLN A 696 0.95 -14.22 -13.93
C GLN A 696 -0.34 -13.70 -13.29
N LEU A 697 -1.21 -13.04 -14.06
CA LEU A 697 -2.49 -12.48 -13.60
C LEU A 697 -3.51 -13.55 -13.14
N GLN A 698 -3.35 -14.82 -13.51
CA GLN A 698 -4.18 -15.92 -12.98
C GLN A 698 -3.72 -16.41 -11.59
N LYS A 699 -2.57 -15.95 -11.10
CA LYS A 699 -2.01 -16.39 -9.81
C LYS A 699 -2.46 -15.47 -8.69
N LEU A 700 -2.97 -16.05 -7.61
CA LEU A 700 -3.31 -15.30 -6.41
C LEU A 700 -2.03 -14.92 -5.64
N PRO A 701 -1.91 -13.69 -5.12
CA PRO A 701 -0.83 -13.32 -4.21
C PRO A 701 -0.81 -14.18 -2.94
N LYS A 702 0.37 -14.28 -2.33
CA LYS A 702 0.61 -14.81 -0.99
C LYS A 702 1.11 -13.68 -0.09
N PRO A 703 1.06 -13.82 1.26
CA PRO A 703 1.66 -12.86 2.17
C PRO A 703 3.10 -12.51 1.77
N PHE A 704 3.37 -11.20 1.65
CA PHE A 704 4.71 -10.68 1.44
C PHE A 704 5.69 -11.17 2.53
N PRO A 705 6.96 -11.44 2.19
CA PRO A 705 7.98 -11.80 3.18
C PRO A 705 8.24 -10.67 4.18
N ILE A 706 8.86 -10.99 5.30
CA ILE A 706 9.41 -10.00 6.24
C ILE A 706 10.91 -9.90 6.00
N LEU A 707 11.41 -8.70 5.72
CA LEU A 707 12.84 -8.41 5.67
C LEU A 707 13.39 -8.30 7.10
N LYS A 708 14.51 -8.98 7.35
CA LYS A 708 15.34 -8.80 8.54
C LYS A 708 16.69 -8.23 8.09
N ILE A 709 17.12 -7.17 8.76
CA ILE A 709 18.43 -6.53 8.57
C ILE A 709 19.28 -6.83 9.82
N SER A 710 20.55 -7.15 9.60
CA SER A 710 21.56 -7.33 10.66
C SER A 710 21.63 -6.10 11.59
N PRO A 711 21.33 -6.23 12.89
CA PRO A 711 21.14 -5.08 13.79
C PRO A 711 22.44 -4.34 14.14
N GLN A 712 23.60 -4.88 13.77
CA GLN A 712 24.92 -4.34 14.09
C GLN A 712 25.44 -3.35 13.02
N LYS A 713 24.76 -3.24 11.85
CA LYS A 713 25.26 -2.47 10.70
C LYS A 713 24.78 -1.02 10.72
N LYS A 714 25.54 -0.17 11.42
CA LYS A 714 25.24 1.26 11.63
C LYS A 714 25.78 2.22 10.56
N ASP A 715 26.43 1.69 9.53
CA ASP A 715 26.96 2.45 8.40
C ASP A 715 26.51 1.85 7.06
N ILE A 716 26.18 2.70 6.09
CA ILE A 716 25.61 2.31 4.79
C ILE A 716 26.62 1.53 3.94
N ASP A 717 27.91 1.85 4.10
CA ASP A 717 29.02 1.21 3.39
C ASP A 717 29.50 -0.08 4.08
N SER A 718 28.92 -0.45 5.24
CA SER A 718 29.28 -1.64 6.01
C SER A 718 28.47 -2.91 5.66
N PHE A 719 27.42 -2.78 4.85
CA PHE A 719 26.51 -3.89 4.53
C PHE A 719 27.09 -4.90 3.53
N VAL A 720 26.80 -6.18 3.75
CA VAL A 720 27.06 -7.29 2.81
C VAL A 720 25.76 -8.08 2.57
N ALA A 721 25.72 -8.93 1.54
CA ALA A 721 24.50 -9.63 1.15
C ALA A 721 23.88 -10.47 2.29
N ASP A 722 24.71 -11.08 3.14
CA ASP A 722 24.27 -11.93 4.26
C ASP A 722 23.59 -11.15 5.40
N ASP A 723 23.70 -9.81 5.44
CA ASP A 723 22.97 -8.98 6.41
C ASP A 723 21.44 -8.93 6.13
N PHE A 724 20.97 -9.45 4.99
CA PHE A 724 19.61 -9.28 4.47
C PHE A 724 18.84 -10.58 4.31
N THR A 725 18.24 -11.06 5.40
CA THR A 725 17.40 -12.27 5.38
C THR A 725 15.94 -11.96 5.08
N LEU A 726 15.37 -12.59 4.05
CA LEU A 726 13.91 -12.64 3.86
C LEU A 726 13.31 -13.86 4.54
N TRP A 727 12.33 -13.64 5.41
CA TRP A 727 11.59 -14.69 6.09
C TRP A 727 10.15 -14.80 5.58
N SER A 728 9.72 -16.00 5.19
CA SER A 728 8.32 -16.32 4.90
C SER A 728 8.04 -17.81 5.03
N PHE A 729 6.79 -18.20 5.27
CA PHE A 729 6.35 -19.61 5.22
C PHE A 729 6.19 -20.13 3.79
N TYR A 730 6.09 -19.23 2.80
CA TYR A 730 5.89 -19.55 1.38
C TYR A 730 7.14 -19.37 0.50
N LEU A 731 8.26 -18.96 1.10
CA LEU A 731 9.58 -19.01 0.49
C LEU A 731 10.34 -20.17 1.14
N PRO A 732 10.99 -21.08 0.39
CA PRO A 732 11.90 -22.05 0.98
C PRO A 732 13.06 -21.30 1.66
N ILE A 733 13.49 -21.79 2.82
CA ILE A 733 14.48 -21.11 3.68
C ILE A 733 15.82 -20.90 2.96
N ASN A 734 16.16 -21.77 2.00
CA ASN A 734 17.32 -21.61 1.13
C ASN A 734 16.93 -20.83 -0.14
N VAL A 735 17.01 -19.49 -0.10
CA VAL A 735 17.01 -18.63 -1.32
C VAL A 735 18.44 -18.47 -1.88
N LEU A 736 19.21 -19.55 -1.79
CA LEU A 736 20.48 -19.76 -2.48
C LEU A 736 20.31 -20.94 -3.44
N GLU A 737 19.80 -20.67 -4.64
CA GLU A 737 20.36 -21.27 -5.86
C GLU A 737 19.81 -20.67 -7.17
N VAL A 738 20.65 -20.87 -8.18
CA VAL A 738 20.61 -20.38 -9.56
C VAL A 738 19.29 -20.70 -10.26
N LEU A 739 18.78 -19.73 -11.03
CA LEU A 739 18.21 -19.99 -12.36
C LEU A 739 18.49 -18.77 -13.26
N THR A 740 19.51 -18.90 -14.08
CA THR A 740 19.77 -18.06 -15.26
C THR A 740 19.06 -18.66 -16.47
N SER A 741 18.06 -17.96 -17.01
CA SER A 741 17.45 -18.20 -18.33
C SER A 741 16.65 -16.97 -18.77
#